data_AF-A8NBN3-F1
#
_entry.id   AF-A8NBN3-F1
#
_cell.length_a   1.000
_cell.length_b   1.000
_cell.length_c   1.000
_cell.angle_alpha   90.00
_cell.angle_beta   90.00
_cell.angle_gamma   90.00
#
_symmetry.space_group_name_H-M   'P 1'
#
loop_
_entity.id
_entity.type
_entity.pdbx_description
1 polymer ?
#
loop_
_entity_poly.entity_id
_entity_poly.type
_entity_poly.pdbx_seq_one_letter_code
_entity_poly.pdbx_strand_id
1 'polypeptide(L)'
;MTRPTLTNINGASFTVVVPPGWFTTVSAISRRTYNQLVTCAYKVEGDTRAEYLANQWGNPNQAMRDTTSSMDSIAIIPQDETVTMDFSVYHHTRSNVSGEDLESPKYRSNRINVLTSEKPANAPQGFPDYVTFAVMVEDGSVALPPSSPEYDDVVIAINVMEGGANPGGDPKPKPSPYNLPNIQGDILPAMPKALEHFYYFRITNLPVFRKVMKDFVIPKITTADKLVNDPPPPINPRDPNSFKYPWLGVNVGFTHLAMRMFGLSDNLGDIAYEKGQQQDSKELGDAGTQRGNFWTPSWDGAFKEDIHGIFLIVAYNNDVAQKFIDELEAAFKYTPSRSAIHKVVKIHGFPRPEPEDRNDHFGYRGGMSNPQVAGVTFKDKMRYPGSPLIPMGVIVMGYDGDEDKDKRPAWAKDGAFMVTRKLNNLVPEFDDFLLQHGPRIFPELKPQEAADKLGARLFGRWKNGTPTELSPDHNDPDIAKDDNRINNFTFDQSKGQSRCPFASHMRKSNPRNDVSPVESAFKHFVRRHNMPYGPEITDEEKDGNGTIYERGLHVVCYQSSIVRGFKFIQEGWYNDPNFPPNKPVTPGLDPIFGQTGKEEEGDHRSMSGANPTLEQEIMTFPHKFIDPRGGEYFFSPSISTLKTYIAA
;
A
#
# COMPACT_ATOMS: atom_id res chain seq x y z
N MET A 1 -31.17 6.15 26.27
CA MET A 1 -31.62 4.82 26.75
C MET A 1 -31.55 4.80 28.28
N THR A 2 -31.83 3.69 28.97
CA THR A 2 -31.39 3.56 30.38
C THR A 2 -29.87 3.71 30.43
N ARG A 3 -29.35 4.40 31.45
CA ARG A 3 -27.89 4.54 31.65
C ARG A 3 -27.30 3.25 32.22
N PRO A 4 -26.02 2.96 31.95
CA PRO A 4 -25.25 1.96 32.68
C PRO A 4 -25.36 2.16 34.19
N THR A 5 -25.51 1.07 34.93
CA THR A 5 -25.64 1.10 36.39
C THR A 5 -24.69 0.12 37.05
N LEU A 6 -24.17 0.49 38.21
CA LEU A 6 -23.39 -0.39 39.06
C LEU A 6 -24.30 -0.96 40.17
N THR A 7 -24.29 -2.29 40.32
CA THR A 7 -25.15 -3.06 41.23
C THR A 7 -24.34 -4.14 41.96
N ASN A 8 -24.99 -4.86 42.89
CA ASN A 8 -24.43 -6.04 43.57
C ASN A 8 -23.06 -5.84 44.24
N ILE A 9 -22.80 -4.66 44.82
CA ILE A 9 -21.57 -4.40 45.57
C ILE A 9 -21.54 -5.28 46.82
N ASN A 10 -20.61 -6.23 46.88
CA ASN A 10 -20.43 -7.11 48.04
C ASN A 10 -18.93 -7.38 48.26
N GLY A 11 -18.34 -6.69 49.24
CA GLY A 11 -16.89 -6.68 49.47
C GLY A 11 -16.19 -6.04 48.27
N ALA A 12 -15.26 -6.77 47.64
CA ALA A 12 -14.60 -6.35 46.40
C ALA A 12 -15.10 -7.04 45.13
N SER A 13 -16.38 -7.43 45.12
CA SER A 13 -17.07 -7.75 43.88
C SER A 13 -18.24 -6.82 43.66
N PHE A 14 -18.50 -6.54 42.39
CA PHE A 14 -19.56 -5.65 41.94
C PHE A 14 -19.95 -6.03 40.52
N THR A 15 -21.17 -5.66 40.14
CA THR A 15 -21.71 -5.90 38.81
C THR A 15 -21.91 -4.57 38.10
N VAL A 16 -21.46 -4.46 36.85
CA VAL A 16 -21.85 -3.36 35.96
C VAL A 16 -22.85 -3.88 34.95
N VAL A 17 -24.04 -3.28 34.96
CA VAL A 17 -25.09 -3.56 34.00
C VAL A 17 -25.02 -2.50 32.92
N VAL A 18 -24.66 -2.91 31.71
CA VAL A 18 -24.51 -2.07 30.53
C VAL A 18 -25.70 -2.32 29.61
N PRO A 19 -26.63 -1.36 29.45
CA PRO A 19 -27.77 -1.48 28.55
C PRO A 19 -27.33 -1.67 27.09
N PRO A 20 -28.24 -2.17 26.23
CA PRO A 20 -27.98 -2.28 24.80
C PRO A 20 -27.52 -0.95 24.21
N GLY A 21 -26.62 -1.02 23.23
CA GLY A 21 -26.16 0.16 22.49
C GLY A 21 -25.02 0.91 23.16
N TRP A 22 -24.43 0.44 24.26
CA TRP A 22 -23.32 1.15 24.92
C TRP A 22 -21.97 0.45 24.72
N PHE A 23 -20.94 1.21 24.34
CA PHE A 23 -19.55 0.79 24.25
C PHE A 23 -18.88 0.90 25.62
N THR A 24 -18.18 -0.13 26.08
CA THR A 24 -17.52 -0.17 27.40
C THR A 24 -16.02 -0.44 27.27
N THR A 25 -15.20 0.31 28.00
CA THR A 25 -13.77 0.01 28.20
C THR A 25 -13.46 -0.07 29.69
N VAL A 26 -12.79 -1.13 30.13
CA VAL A 26 -12.30 -1.31 31.49
C VAL A 26 -10.79 -1.29 31.49
N SER A 27 -10.19 -0.55 32.42
CA SER A 27 -8.75 -0.58 32.69
C SER A 27 -8.53 -0.59 34.19
N ALA A 28 -7.41 -1.18 34.63
CA ALA A 28 -7.06 -1.23 36.05
C ALA A 28 -5.60 -0.82 36.27
N ILE A 29 -5.33 -0.09 37.35
CA ILE A 29 -3.99 0.33 37.74
C ILE A 29 -3.78 -0.07 39.20
N SER A 30 -2.73 -0.84 39.45
CA SER A 30 -2.25 -1.12 40.79
C SER A 30 -1.52 0.09 41.35
N ARG A 31 -1.75 0.44 42.62
CA ARG A 31 -1.11 1.59 43.29
C ARG A 31 -0.15 1.15 44.40
N ARG A 32 -0.11 -0.14 44.72
CA ARG A 32 0.73 -0.72 45.77
C ARG A 32 1.72 -1.74 45.21
N THR A 33 2.78 -1.97 45.98
CA THR A 33 3.83 -2.95 45.65
C THR A 33 3.45 -4.36 46.08
N TYR A 34 2.23 -4.82 45.76
CA TYR A 34 1.80 -6.19 46.00
C TYR A 34 0.99 -6.75 44.84
N ASN A 35 0.85 -8.07 44.74
CA ASN A 35 0.16 -8.73 43.64
C ASN A 35 -1.35 -8.44 43.70
N GLN A 36 -1.93 -8.08 42.57
CA GLN A 36 -3.34 -7.76 42.40
C GLN A 36 -3.89 -8.37 41.11
N LEU A 37 -5.15 -8.78 41.17
CA LEU A 37 -5.90 -9.33 40.06
C LEU A 37 -7.30 -8.70 40.05
N VAL A 38 -7.74 -8.25 38.88
CA VAL A 38 -9.13 -7.91 38.60
C VAL A 38 -9.66 -8.91 37.59
N THR A 39 -10.66 -9.70 38.00
CA THR A 39 -11.40 -10.56 37.08
C THR A 39 -12.66 -9.87 36.61
N CYS A 40 -13.02 -10.09 35.36
CA CYS A 40 -14.26 -9.58 34.76
C CYS A 40 -14.92 -10.70 33.95
N ALA A 41 -16.01 -11.26 34.48
CA ALA A 41 -16.84 -12.23 33.78
C ALA A 41 -18.04 -11.54 33.15
N TYR A 42 -18.33 -11.82 31.89
CA TYR A 42 -19.48 -11.23 31.20
C TYR A 42 -19.99 -12.16 30.09
N LYS A 43 -21.23 -11.95 29.67
CA LYS A 43 -21.85 -12.72 28.59
C LYS A 43 -22.19 -11.81 27.42
N VAL A 44 -21.73 -12.20 26.22
CA VAL A 44 -21.95 -11.49 24.96
C VAL A 44 -22.29 -12.54 23.89
N GLU A 45 -23.33 -12.31 23.10
CA GLU A 45 -23.74 -13.19 21.98
C GLU A 45 -23.96 -14.67 22.36
N GLY A 46 -24.34 -14.93 23.62
CA GLY A 46 -24.54 -16.30 24.11
C GLY A 46 -23.29 -16.95 24.73
N ASP A 47 -22.10 -16.37 24.53
CA ASP A 47 -20.83 -16.87 25.02
C ASP A 47 -20.42 -16.20 26.33
N THR A 48 -20.00 -17.01 27.30
CA THR A 48 -19.42 -16.53 28.56
C THR A 48 -17.94 -16.25 28.34
N ARG A 49 -17.50 -15.03 28.67
CA ARG A 49 -16.10 -14.60 28.63
C ARG A 49 -15.62 -14.23 30.03
N ALA A 50 -14.32 -14.40 30.27
CA ALA A 50 -13.67 -14.01 31.51
C ALA A 50 -12.28 -13.45 31.18
N GLU A 51 -12.01 -12.24 31.65
CA GLU A 51 -10.75 -11.51 31.46
C GLU A 51 -10.07 -11.28 32.81
N TYR A 52 -8.73 -11.25 32.82
CA TYR A 52 -7.91 -11.32 34.03
C TYR A 52 -6.81 -10.26 33.99
N LEU A 53 -7.12 -9.04 34.44
CA LEU A 53 -6.13 -7.97 34.52
C LEU A 53 -5.27 -8.17 35.78
N ALA A 54 -3.98 -8.44 35.61
CA ALA A 54 -3.01 -8.61 36.69
C ALA A 54 -1.90 -7.56 36.64
N ASN A 55 -1.39 -7.14 37.80
CA ASN A 55 -0.25 -6.24 37.86
C ASN A 55 1.10 -6.98 37.79
N GLN A 56 2.17 -6.24 37.50
CA GLN A 56 3.52 -6.76 37.65
C GLN A 56 4.00 -6.49 39.08
N TRP A 57 4.42 -7.54 39.80
CA TRP A 57 4.95 -7.40 41.16
C TRP A 57 6.05 -6.32 41.24
N GLY A 58 6.00 -5.50 42.28
CA GLY A 58 6.99 -4.46 42.54
C GLY A 58 6.91 -3.22 41.63
N ASN A 59 5.94 -3.16 40.70
CA ASN A 59 5.78 -2.05 39.76
C ASN A 59 4.39 -1.38 39.93
N PRO A 60 4.18 -0.58 41.00
CA PRO A 60 2.95 0.17 41.16
C PRO A 60 2.85 1.29 40.12
N ASN A 61 1.63 1.82 39.94
CA ASN A 61 1.26 2.91 39.04
C ASN A 61 1.42 2.58 37.55
N GLN A 62 1.36 1.30 37.19
CA GLN A 62 1.30 0.83 35.80
C GLN A 62 -0.05 0.18 35.52
N ALA A 63 -0.47 0.24 34.26
CA ALA A 63 -1.66 -0.46 33.79
C ALA A 63 -1.47 -1.97 33.96
N MET A 64 -2.48 -2.60 34.56
CA MET A 64 -2.57 -4.05 34.69
C MET A 64 -2.81 -4.65 33.30
N ARG A 65 -2.18 -5.80 33.03
CA ARG A 65 -2.30 -6.48 31.74
C ARG A 65 -3.11 -7.74 31.89
N ASP A 66 -3.91 -8.02 30.87
CA ASP A 66 -4.62 -9.27 30.75
C ASP A 66 -3.64 -10.43 30.65
N THR A 67 -3.81 -11.44 31.50
CA THR A 67 -2.87 -12.57 31.60
C THR A 67 -2.89 -13.46 30.35
N THR A 68 -3.94 -13.38 29.52
CA THR A 68 -4.10 -14.23 28.32
C THR A 68 -3.72 -13.51 27.02
N SER A 69 -4.08 -12.23 26.90
CA SER A 69 -3.96 -11.44 25.66
C SER A 69 -2.85 -10.40 25.70
N SER A 70 -2.28 -10.11 26.88
CA SER A 70 -1.29 -9.05 27.14
C SER A 70 -1.76 -7.61 26.88
N MET A 71 -3.05 -7.42 26.59
CA MET A 71 -3.72 -6.11 26.48
C MET A 71 -3.82 -5.45 27.86
N ASP A 72 -3.88 -4.12 27.92
CA ASP A 72 -3.97 -3.35 29.18
C ASP A 72 -5.40 -2.85 29.49
N SER A 73 -6.39 -3.29 28.71
CA SER A 73 -7.80 -2.95 28.87
C SER A 73 -8.72 -4.01 28.29
N ILE A 74 -9.94 -4.08 28.81
CA ILE A 74 -11.06 -4.90 28.30
C ILE A 74 -11.99 -3.97 27.50
N ALA A 75 -12.27 -4.29 26.24
CA ALA A 75 -13.17 -3.51 25.40
C ALA A 75 -14.38 -4.35 24.98
N ILE A 76 -15.59 -3.88 25.31
CA ILE A 76 -16.86 -4.47 24.92
C ILE A 76 -17.58 -3.50 23.98
N ILE A 77 -17.78 -3.91 22.74
CA ILE A 77 -18.53 -3.14 21.76
C ILE A 77 -20.03 -3.10 22.11
N PRO A 78 -20.80 -2.10 21.62
CA PRO A 78 -22.25 -2.05 21.83
C PRO A 78 -22.93 -3.37 21.49
N GLN A 79 -23.72 -3.88 22.43
CA GLN A 79 -24.50 -5.10 22.26
C GLN A 79 -25.98 -4.77 22.04
N ASP A 80 -26.70 -5.67 21.39
CA ASP A 80 -28.16 -5.56 21.22
C ASP A 80 -28.93 -6.01 22.47
N GLU A 81 -28.25 -6.69 23.40
CA GLU A 81 -28.75 -7.12 24.69
C GLU A 81 -28.01 -6.42 25.83
N THR A 82 -28.60 -6.45 27.03
CA THR A 82 -27.94 -5.94 28.23
C THR A 82 -26.75 -6.83 28.57
N VAL A 83 -25.57 -6.23 28.74
CA VAL A 83 -24.37 -6.92 29.20
C VAL A 83 -24.25 -6.75 30.70
N THR A 84 -24.15 -7.87 31.40
CA THR A 84 -23.82 -7.91 32.82
C THR A 84 -22.34 -8.27 32.96
N MET A 85 -21.56 -7.38 33.56
CA MET A 85 -20.13 -7.57 33.83
C MET A 85 -19.93 -7.76 35.32
N ASP A 86 -19.54 -8.95 35.74
CA ASP A 86 -19.27 -9.30 37.13
C ASP A 86 -17.78 -9.20 37.41
N PHE A 87 -17.41 -8.27 38.28
CA PHE A 87 -16.04 -8.02 38.67
C PHE A 87 -15.72 -8.64 40.02
N SER A 88 -14.51 -9.15 40.16
CA SER A 88 -13.93 -9.52 41.46
C SER A 88 -12.48 -9.09 41.55
N VAL A 89 -12.09 -8.54 42.69
CA VAL A 89 -10.73 -8.05 42.91
C VAL A 89 -10.04 -8.83 44.02
N TYR A 90 -8.78 -9.20 43.78
CA TYR A 90 -7.96 -10.02 44.66
C TYR A 90 -6.60 -9.38 44.87
N HIS A 91 -6.00 -9.65 46.03
CA HIS A 91 -4.65 -9.20 46.32
C HIS A 91 -3.86 -10.20 47.19
N HIS A 92 -2.53 -10.12 47.09
CA HIS A 92 -1.63 -10.76 48.05
C HIS A 92 -0.30 -10.00 48.19
N THR A 93 0.11 -9.78 49.44
CA THR A 93 1.40 -9.18 49.84
C THR A 93 2.66 -10.03 49.60
N ARG A 94 2.58 -11.22 49.00
CA ARG A 94 3.75 -12.08 48.73
C ARG A 94 4.06 -12.10 47.23
N SER A 95 5.36 -12.06 46.91
CA SER A 95 5.85 -11.97 45.53
C SER A 95 5.72 -13.26 44.71
N ASN A 96 5.47 -14.41 45.36
CA ASN A 96 5.52 -15.73 44.75
C ASN A 96 4.15 -16.33 44.41
N VAL A 97 3.12 -15.49 44.29
CA VAL A 97 1.77 -15.91 43.90
C VAL A 97 1.52 -15.39 42.48
N SER A 98 1.25 -16.30 41.54
CA SER A 98 0.94 -15.92 40.16
C SER A 98 -0.44 -15.26 40.07
N GLY A 99 -0.72 -14.53 39.00
CA GLY A 99 -2.04 -13.93 38.77
C GLY A 99 -3.18 -14.95 38.82
N GLU A 100 -2.97 -16.15 38.27
CA GLU A 100 -3.96 -17.24 38.29
C GLU A 100 -4.20 -17.80 39.70
N ASP A 101 -3.16 -17.88 40.53
CA ASP A 101 -3.27 -18.35 41.93
C ASP A 101 -3.98 -17.35 42.86
N LEU A 102 -4.14 -16.08 42.43
CA LEU A 102 -4.83 -15.04 43.20
C LEU A 102 -6.35 -15.19 43.18
N GLU A 103 -6.92 -15.90 42.20
CA GLU A 103 -8.37 -16.12 42.09
C GLU A 103 -8.86 -17.13 43.15
N SER A 104 -8.78 -16.75 44.41
CA SER A 104 -9.15 -17.58 45.55
C SER A 104 -9.89 -16.76 46.60
N PRO A 105 -10.95 -17.29 47.24
CA PRO A 105 -11.71 -16.54 48.26
C PRO A 105 -10.87 -15.98 49.40
N LYS A 106 -9.75 -16.63 49.75
CA LYS A 106 -8.82 -16.18 50.81
C LYS A 106 -7.99 -14.93 50.45
N TYR A 107 -7.92 -14.58 49.16
CA TYR A 107 -7.18 -13.42 48.65
C TYR A 107 -8.10 -12.30 48.17
N ARG A 108 -9.40 -12.41 48.44
CA ARG A 108 -10.38 -11.42 48.02
C ARG A 108 -10.08 -10.09 48.71
N SER A 109 -10.14 -9.01 47.93
CA SER A 109 -9.94 -7.66 48.41
C SER A 109 -11.07 -7.25 49.38
N ASN A 110 -10.80 -6.33 50.32
CA ASN A 110 -11.69 -6.12 51.46
C ASN A 110 -12.95 -5.34 51.07
N ARG A 111 -12.78 -4.16 50.46
CA ARG A 111 -13.89 -3.29 50.09
C ARG A 111 -13.56 -2.45 48.86
N ILE A 112 -14.60 -1.90 48.25
CA ILE A 112 -14.50 -0.95 47.16
C ILE A 112 -15.28 0.33 47.48
N ASN A 113 -14.82 1.42 46.90
CA ASN A 113 -15.56 2.67 46.81
C ASN A 113 -15.69 3.04 45.33
N VAL A 114 -16.82 3.60 44.92
CA VAL A 114 -17.10 3.89 43.50
C VAL A 114 -17.47 5.34 43.33
N LEU A 115 -16.76 6.03 42.45
CA LEU A 115 -17.12 7.35 41.94
C LEU A 115 -17.75 7.18 40.55
N THR A 116 -18.98 7.67 40.41
CA THR A 116 -19.68 7.69 39.11
C THR A 116 -19.67 9.10 38.56
N SER A 117 -19.25 9.24 37.30
CA SER A 117 -19.34 10.48 36.54
C SER A 117 -20.19 10.24 35.30
N GLU A 118 -21.15 11.12 35.05
CA GLU A 118 -22.06 11.02 33.91
C GLU A 118 -22.01 12.31 33.10
N LYS A 119 -22.51 12.25 31.86
CA LYS A 119 -22.66 13.44 31.03
C LYS A 119 -23.48 14.51 31.76
N PRO A 120 -22.93 15.72 31.99
CA PRO A 120 -23.66 16.77 32.69
C PRO A 120 -24.78 17.32 31.80
N ALA A 121 -25.86 17.79 32.42
CA ALA A 121 -27.05 18.27 31.71
C ALA A 121 -26.78 19.46 30.76
N ASN A 122 -25.70 20.22 31.00
CA ASN A 122 -25.28 21.38 30.21
C ASN A 122 -24.21 21.04 29.15
N ALA A 123 -23.95 19.76 28.87
CA ALA A 123 -22.98 19.36 27.85
C ALA A 123 -23.37 19.87 26.44
N PRO A 124 -22.39 20.21 25.57
CA PRO A 124 -22.66 20.69 24.21
C PRO A 124 -23.54 19.74 23.38
N GLN A 125 -24.34 20.31 22.48
CA GLN A 125 -25.14 19.55 21.53
C GLN A 125 -24.22 18.69 20.65
N GLY A 126 -24.46 17.38 20.61
CA GLY A 126 -23.62 16.41 19.87
C GLY A 126 -22.57 15.68 20.71
N PHE A 127 -22.36 16.04 21.99
CA PHE A 127 -21.51 15.26 22.88
C PHE A 127 -22.18 13.90 23.19
N PRO A 128 -21.49 12.75 23.03
CA PRO A 128 -22.10 11.44 23.25
C PRO A 128 -22.50 11.26 24.72
N ASP A 129 -23.56 10.49 24.97
CA ASP A 129 -23.89 10.15 26.34
C ASP A 129 -22.85 9.19 26.93
N TYR A 130 -22.49 9.38 28.20
CA TYR A 130 -21.47 8.56 28.86
C TYR A 130 -21.77 8.37 30.35
N VAL A 131 -21.22 7.28 30.88
CA VAL A 131 -21.10 6.96 32.30
C VAL A 131 -19.70 6.39 32.54
N THR A 132 -18.95 6.97 33.47
CA THR A 132 -17.65 6.47 33.92
C THR A 132 -17.78 6.04 35.37
N PHE A 133 -17.42 4.79 35.67
CA PHE A 133 -17.22 4.29 37.03
C PHE A 133 -15.72 4.25 37.32
N ALA A 134 -15.27 5.01 38.31
CA ALA A 134 -13.96 4.87 38.89
C ALA A 134 -14.10 4.09 40.20
N VAL A 135 -13.65 2.84 40.20
CA VAL A 135 -13.71 1.93 41.34
C VAL A 135 -12.36 1.94 42.05
N MET A 136 -12.38 2.40 43.28
CA MET A 136 -11.27 2.37 44.21
C MET A 136 -11.34 1.10 45.04
N VAL A 137 -10.28 0.29 45.05
CA VAL A 137 -10.21 -0.94 45.85
C VAL A 137 -9.32 -0.72 47.06
N GLU A 138 -9.73 -1.22 48.22
CA GLU A 138 -9.06 -0.97 49.49
C GLU A 138 -8.84 -2.27 50.27
N ASP A 139 -7.59 -2.57 50.61
CA ASP A 139 -7.13 -3.83 51.21
C ASP A 139 -6.48 -3.66 52.60
N GLY A 140 -6.36 -2.43 53.10
CA GLY A 140 -5.67 -2.12 54.36
C GLY A 140 -6.39 -2.58 55.64
N SER A 141 -5.61 -2.95 56.68
CA SER A 141 -6.08 -3.36 58.01
C SER A 141 -5.53 -2.53 59.19
N VAL A 142 -4.93 -1.35 58.94
CA VAL A 142 -4.18 -0.60 59.97
C VAL A 142 -4.62 0.86 60.05
N ALA A 143 -5.05 1.29 61.24
CA ALA A 143 -5.28 2.70 61.57
C ALA A 143 -3.95 3.49 61.48
N LEU A 144 -3.85 4.39 60.51
CA LEU A 144 -2.75 5.35 60.36
C LEU A 144 -3.27 6.78 60.60
N PRO A 145 -2.39 7.72 60.99
CA PRO A 145 -2.80 9.07 61.39
C PRO A 145 -3.50 9.85 60.26
N PRO A 146 -4.41 10.79 60.62
CA PRO A 146 -5.44 11.38 59.75
C PRO A 146 -4.96 12.28 58.58
N SER A 147 -3.66 12.29 58.26
CA SER A 147 -3.08 13.15 57.22
C SER A 147 -2.60 12.39 55.97
N SER A 148 -2.71 11.06 55.94
CA SER A 148 -2.46 10.27 54.73
C SER A 148 -3.79 10.04 54.04
N PRO A 149 -3.93 10.27 52.72
CA PRO A 149 -5.09 9.76 51.99
C PRO A 149 -5.11 8.25 52.21
N GLU A 150 -6.06 7.81 53.02
CA GLU A 150 -6.53 6.45 52.95
C GLU A 150 -7.08 6.25 51.52
N TYR A 151 -7.00 5.01 51.01
CA TYR A 151 -7.69 4.58 49.78
C TYR A 151 -6.90 5.06 48.54
N ASP A 152 -6.12 4.20 47.87
CA ASP A 152 -6.60 3.38 46.77
C ASP A 152 -5.51 2.36 46.40
N ASP A 153 -5.78 1.07 46.50
CA ASP A 153 -4.81 0.03 46.19
C ASP A 153 -4.91 -0.44 44.74
N VAL A 154 -6.12 -0.50 44.17
CA VAL A 154 -6.38 -0.58 42.71
C VAL A 154 -7.32 0.55 42.33
N VAL A 155 -7.06 1.16 41.18
CA VAL A 155 -8.02 2.04 40.49
C VAL A 155 -8.52 1.31 39.25
N ILE A 156 -9.81 0.98 39.19
CA ILE A 156 -10.44 0.42 37.98
C ILE A 156 -11.29 1.52 37.34
N ALA A 157 -10.98 1.88 36.09
CA ALA A 157 -11.77 2.82 35.32
C ALA A 157 -12.61 2.06 34.28
N ILE A 158 -13.93 2.19 34.40
CA ILE A 158 -14.93 1.61 33.49
C ILE A 158 -15.62 2.77 32.78
N ASN A 159 -15.25 3.04 31.54
CA ASN A 159 -15.86 4.08 30.72
C ASN A 159 -16.90 3.45 29.80
N VAL A 160 -18.12 3.99 29.82
CA VAL A 160 -19.26 3.49 29.04
C VAL A 160 -19.83 4.64 28.23
N MET A 161 -19.94 4.50 26.90
CA MET A 161 -20.42 5.54 25.98
C MET A 161 -21.59 5.02 25.12
N GLU A 162 -22.67 5.79 25.00
CA GLU A 162 -23.84 5.43 24.18
C GLU A 162 -23.44 5.47 22.69
N GLY A 163 -23.41 4.29 22.08
CA GLY A 163 -23.15 4.08 20.66
C GLY A 163 -24.44 4.20 19.84
N GLY A 164 -24.33 4.77 18.65
CA GLY A 164 -25.42 4.72 17.68
C GLY A 164 -25.71 3.27 17.30
N ALA A 165 -26.97 2.84 17.44
CA ALA A 165 -27.42 1.49 17.13
C ALA A 165 -26.89 0.99 15.78
N ASN A 166 -26.27 -0.19 15.80
CA ASN A 166 -25.81 -0.91 14.62
C ASN A 166 -26.88 -1.99 14.34
N PRO A 167 -27.74 -1.85 13.31
CA PRO A 167 -28.83 -2.81 13.08
C PRO A 167 -28.26 -4.11 12.48
N GLY A 168 -28.22 -5.18 13.28
CA GLY A 168 -27.73 -6.50 12.89
C GLY A 168 -28.59 -7.20 11.81
N GLY A 169 -28.11 -7.23 10.58
CA GLY A 169 -27.64 -8.50 10.01
C GLY A 169 -26.12 -8.53 10.16
N ASP A 170 -25.41 -9.60 9.78
CA ASP A 170 -23.96 -9.48 9.48
C ASP A 170 -23.74 -8.10 8.87
N PRO A 171 -22.84 -7.23 9.38
CA PRO A 171 -22.65 -5.96 8.74
C PRO A 171 -22.22 -6.33 7.34
N LYS A 172 -23.14 -6.18 6.36
CA LYS A 172 -22.77 -5.89 4.99
C LYS A 172 -21.66 -4.88 5.17
N PRO A 173 -20.43 -5.20 4.71
CA PRO A 173 -19.26 -4.38 5.01
C PRO A 173 -19.72 -2.95 4.84
N LYS A 174 -19.58 -2.10 5.88
CA LYS A 174 -20.06 -0.71 5.85
C LYS A 174 -19.82 -0.24 4.43
N PRO A 175 -20.88 0.10 3.64
CA PRO A 175 -20.71 0.34 2.22
C PRO A 175 -19.51 1.24 2.11
N SER A 176 -18.49 0.77 1.37
CA SER A 176 -17.25 1.52 1.24
C SER A 176 -17.65 2.97 0.99
N PRO A 177 -17.04 3.97 1.67
CA PRO A 177 -17.37 5.36 1.40
C PRO A 177 -17.10 5.72 -0.07
N TYR A 178 -16.44 4.83 -0.79
CA TYR A 178 -16.14 4.88 -2.21
C TYR A 178 -17.10 4.00 -3.02
N ASN A 179 -17.43 4.44 -4.22
CA ASN A 179 -18.27 3.73 -5.17
C ASN A 179 -17.50 2.59 -5.88
N LEU A 180 -17.05 1.60 -5.10
CA LEU A 180 -16.21 0.49 -5.60
C LEU A 180 -16.81 -0.29 -6.80
N PRO A 181 -18.13 -0.49 -6.92
CA PRO A 181 -18.70 -1.15 -8.10
C PRO A 181 -18.55 -0.34 -9.39
N ASN A 182 -18.25 0.95 -9.29
CA ASN A 182 -18.09 1.85 -10.42
C ASN A 182 -16.61 2.07 -10.80
N ILE A 183 -15.67 1.59 -9.98
CA ILE A 183 -14.23 1.77 -10.18
C ILE A 183 -13.67 0.48 -10.80
N GLN A 184 -12.84 0.61 -11.83
CA GLN A 184 -12.12 -0.51 -12.43
C GLN A 184 -11.06 -1.08 -11.45
N GLY A 185 -11.04 -2.40 -11.27
CA GLY A 185 -10.34 -3.05 -10.16
C GLY A 185 -8.82 -3.00 -10.19
N ASP A 186 -8.21 -2.83 -11.37
CA ASP A 186 -6.77 -2.63 -11.48
C ASP A 186 -6.35 -1.22 -11.08
N ILE A 187 -7.26 -0.24 -10.95
CA ILE A 187 -6.91 1.05 -10.34
C ILE A 187 -6.58 0.84 -8.86
N LEU A 188 -7.46 0.12 -8.16
CA LEU A 188 -7.37 -0.17 -6.72
C LEU A 188 -8.32 -1.33 -6.37
N PRO A 189 -7.88 -2.38 -5.65
CA PRO A 189 -6.58 -2.59 -5.02
C PRO A 189 -5.47 -3.18 -5.91
N ALA A 190 -5.72 -3.43 -7.22
CA ALA A 190 -4.92 -4.20 -8.20
C ALA A 190 -5.53 -5.58 -8.46
N MET A 191 -5.57 -6.00 -9.73
CA MET A 191 -6.03 -7.35 -10.07
C MET A 191 -4.94 -8.39 -9.73
N PRO A 192 -5.25 -9.46 -8.98
CA PRO A 192 -4.33 -10.58 -8.79
C PRO A 192 -3.96 -11.21 -10.13
N LYS A 193 -2.68 -11.54 -10.33
CA LYS A 193 -2.16 -12.00 -11.63
C LYS A 193 -0.93 -12.91 -11.49
N ALA A 194 -0.87 -13.97 -12.29
CA ALA A 194 0.37 -14.69 -12.62
C ALA A 194 0.84 -14.41 -14.04
N LEU A 195 0.05 -13.72 -14.84
CA LEU A 195 0.44 -13.18 -16.13
C LEU A 195 -0.51 -12.07 -16.51
N GLU A 196 -0.10 -11.30 -17.51
CA GLU A 196 -0.87 -10.20 -18.05
C GLU A 196 -0.60 -10.02 -19.53
N HIS A 197 -1.67 -9.82 -20.31
CA HIS A 197 -1.57 -9.36 -21.69
C HIS A 197 -1.98 -7.89 -21.73
N PHE A 198 -1.07 -7.05 -22.21
CA PHE A 198 -1.30 -5.64 -22.50
C PHE A 198 -1.69 -5.52 -23.97
N TYR A 199 -2.98 -5.37 -24.26
CA TYR A 199 -3.51 -5.37 -25.61
C TYR A 199 -3.82 -3.94 -26.05
N TYR A 200 -2.91 -3.34 -26.82
CA TYR A 200 -3.04 -1.99 -27.35
C TYR A 200 -3.81 -2.02 -28.67
N PHE A 201 -4.77 -1.11 -28.82
CA PHE A 201 -5.63 -1.08 -29.98
C PHE A 201 -5.95 0.32 -30.49
N ARG A 202 -6.27 0.38 -31.78
CA ARG A 202 -6.86 1.53 -32.47
C ARG A 202 -8.29 1.19 -32.89
N ILE A 203 -9.22 2.11 -32.67
CA ILE A 203 -10.62 1.95 -33.09
C ILE A 203 -10.74 2.27 -34.59
N THR A 204 -11.34 1.35 -35.35
CA THR A 204 -11.52 1.45 -36.81
C THR A 204 -12.99 1.57 -37.22
N ASN A 205 -13.93 1.20 -36.35
CA ASN A 205 -15.37 1.35 -36.58
C ASN A 205 -16.09 1.67 -35.26
N LEU A 206 -16.40 2.95 -35.03
CA LEU A 206 -16.95 3.42 -33.76
C LEU A 206 -18.35 2.84 -33.42
N PRO A 207 -19.33 2.77 -34.35
CA PRO A 207 -20.63 2.17 -34.04
C PRO A 207 -20.55 0.69 -33.61
N VAL A 208 -19.75 -0.13 -34.30
CA VAL A 208 -19.56 -1.52 -33.92
C VAL A 208 -18.79 -1.61 -32.60
N PHE A 209 -17.76 -0.78 -32.42
CA PHE A 209 -17.00 -0.72 -31.17
C PHE A 209 -17.92 -0.46 -29.97
N ARG A 210 -18.79 0.56 -30.05
CA ARG A 210 -19.79 0.91 -29.03
C ARG A 210 -20.68 -0.27 -28.66
N LYS A 211 -21.21 -0.96 -29.67
CA LYS A 211 -22.05 -2.15 -29.47
C LYS A 211 -21.29 -3.28 -28.76
N VAL A 212 -20.07 -3.59 -29.18
CA VAL A 212 -19.26 -4.66 -28.58
C VAL A 212 -18.82 -4.29 -27.16
N MET A 213 -18.49 -3.02 -26.92
CA MET A 213 -18.21 -2.52 -25.57
C MET A 213 -19.40 -2.76 -24.64
N LYS A 214 -20.62 -2.43 -25.09
CA LYS A 214 -21.86 -2.63 -24.33
C LYS A 214 -22.14 -4.11 -24.04
N ASP A 215 -22.14 -4.92 -25.09
CA ASP A 215 -22.69 -6.28 -25.04
C ASP A 215 -21.68 -7.31 -24.52
N PHE A 216 -20.38 -7.09 -24.77
CA PHE A 216 -19.34 -8.08 -24.49
C PHE A 216 -18.33 -7.63 -23.43
N VAL A 217 -17.79 -6.40 -23.55
CA VAL A 217 -16.64 -5.96 -22.73
C VAL A 217 -17.07 -5.50 -21.34
N ILE A 218 -17.97 -4.52 -21.24
CA ILE A 218 -18.38 -3.93 -19.95
C ILE A 218 -18.85 -4.99 -18.94
N PRO A 219 -19.65 -6.01 -19.31
CA PRO A 219 -20.06 -7.07 -18.37
C PRO A 219 -18.90 -7.91 -17.81
N LYS A 220 -17.72 -7.88 -18.44
CA LYS A 220 -16.53 -8.65 -18.04
C LYS A 220 -15.46 -7.81 -17.35
N ILE A 221 -15.65 -6.49 -17.26
CA ILE A 221 -14.71 -5.62 -16.56
C ILE A 221 -14.72 -5.94 -15.07
N THR A 222 -13.54 -6.19 -14.52
CA THR A 222 -13.35 -6.44 -13.09
C THR A 222 -13.40 -5.12 -12.34
N THR A 223 -14.25 -5.03 -11.32
CA THR A 223 -14.44 -3.83 -10.49
C THR A 223 -13.62 -3.91 -9.20
N ALA A 224 -13.37 -2.77 -8.58
CA ALA A 224 -12.75 -2.70 -7.25
C ALA A 224 -13.59 -3.44 -6.21
N ASP A 225 -14.92 -3.38 -6.32
CA ASP A 225 -15.85 -4.08 -5.42
C ASP A 225 -15.62 -5.60 -5.41
N LYS A 226 -15.47 -6.20 -6.61
CA LYS A 226 -15.16 -7.62 -6.74
C LYS A 226 -13.89 -7.97 -5.97
N LEU A 227 -12.85 -7.16 -6.06
CA LEU A 227 -11.56 -7.44 -5.43
C LEU A 227 -11.53 -7.17 -3.93
N VAL A 228 -12.35 -6.25 -3.43
CA VAL A 228 -12.40 -5.90 -1.99
C VAL A 228 -13.34 -6.84 -1.21
N ASN A 229 -14.47 -7.21 -1.83
CA ASN A 229 -15.54 -7.95 -1.16
C ASN A 229 -15.57 -9.43 -1.53
N ASP A 230 -15.06 -9.83 -2.70
CA ASP A 230 -15.06 -11.22 -3.16
C ASP A 230 -13.82 -11.54 -4.04
N PRO A 231 -12.59 -11.36 -3.49
CA PRO A 231 -11.36 -11.57 -4.25
C PRO A 231 -11.20 -13.04 -4.66
N PRO A 232 -10.55 -13.32 -5.80
CA PRO A 232 -10.16 -14.68 -6.13
C PRO A 232 -9.18 -15.23 -5.07
N PRO A 233 -9.10 -16.56 -4.90
CA PRO A 233 -8.09 -17.17 -4.04
C PRO A 233 -6.69 -16.75 -4.49
N PRO A 234 -5.75 -16.53 -3.55
CA PRO A 234 -4.37 -16.16 -3.90
C PRO A 234 -3.66 -17.33 -4.58
N ILE A 235 -2.73 -17.01 -5.49
CA ILE A 235 -1.82 -18.00 -6.07
C ILE A 235 -0.79 -18.41 -5.01
N ASN A 236 -0.52 -19.71 -4.95
CA ASN A 236 0.61 -20.25 -4.23
C ASN A 236 1.59 -20.86 -5.24
N PRO A 237 2.74 -20.23 -5.51
CA PRO A 237 3.74 -20.76 -6.44
C PRO A 237 4.22 -22.18 -6.11
N ARG A 238 4.12 -22.60 -4.84
CA ARG A 238 4.48 -23.96 -4.38
C ARG A 238 3.37 -24.98 -4.57
N ASP A 239 2.17 -24.56 -4.97
CA ASP A 239 1.04 -25.43 -5.29
C ASP A 239 0.59 -25.19 -6.75
N PRO A 240 1.00 -26.06 -7.68
CA PRO A 240 0.59 -25.98 -9.08
C PRO A 240 -0.94 -25.98 -9.29
N ASN A 241 -1.73 -26.50 -8.33
CA ASN A 241 -3.19 -26.47 -8.43
C ASN A 241 -3.76 -25.06 -8.24
N SER A 242 -3.06 -24.16 -7.55
CA SER A 242 -3.50 -22.77 -7.38
C SER A 242 -3.61 -22.01 -8.72
N PHE A 243 -2.80 -22.39 -9.71
CA PHE A 243 -2.86 -21.85 -11.08
C PHE A 243 -4.03 -22.40 -11.91
N LYS A 244 -4.68 -23.48 -11.47
CA LYS A 244 -5.84 -24.08 -12.17
C LYS A 244 -7.14 -23.32 -11.90
N TYR A 245 -7.19 -22.46 -10.88
CA TYR A 245 -8.36 -21.63 -10.63
C TYR A 245 -8.59 -20.70 -11.86
N PRO A 246 -9.79 -20.70 -12.46
CA PRO A 246 -10.04 -20.02 -13.74
C PRO A 246 -10.26 -18.51 -13.55
N TRP A 247 -9.29 -17.83 -12.94
CA TRP A 247 -9.32 -16.39 -12.76
C TRP A 247 -9.01 -15.66 -14.07
N LEU A 248 -9.86 -14.69 -14.38
CA LEU A 248 -9.70 -13.71 -15.45
C LEU A 248 -10.04 -12.33 -14.89
N GLY A 249 -9.12 -11.39 -15.02
CA GLY A 249 -9.35 -9.98 -14.74
C GLY A 249 -9.24 -9.15 -16.01
N VAL A 250 -10.15 -8.20 -16.22
CA VAL A 250 -10.18 -7.34 -17.42
C VAL A 250 -10.42 -5.90 -17.03
N ASN A 251 -9.55 -4.99 -17.47
CA ASN A 251 -9.72 -3.53 -17.39
C ASN A 251 -9.44 -2.88 -18.75
N VAL A 252 -9.91 -1.65 -18.94
CA VAL A 252 -9.75 -0.88 -20.17
C VAL A 252 -9.41 0.58 -19.89
N GLY A 253 -8.49 1.14 -20.67
CA GLY A 253 -8.15 2.56 -20.65
C GLY A 253 -8.15 3.16 -22.05
N PHE A 254 -8.34 4.48 -22.12
CA PHE A 254 -8.47 5.24 -23.37
C PHE A 254 -7.56 6.45 -23.40
N THR A 255 -6.89 6.68 -24.53
CA THR A 255 -6.05 7.86 -24.73
C THR A 255 -6.92 9.11 -24.93
N HIS A 256 -6.32 10.30 -24.81
CA HIS A 256 -7.02 11.55 -25.08
C HIS A 256 -7.62 11.57 -26.50
N LEU A 257 -6.91 10.98 -27.48
CA LEU A 257 -7.38 10.83 -28.85
C LEU A 257 -8.74 10.09 -28.91
N ALA A 258 -8.86 8.96 -28.21
CA ALA A 258 -10.10 8.19 -28.16
C ALA A 258 -11.21 8.90 -27.39
N MET A 259 -10.90 9.58 -26.29
CA MET A 259 -11.90 10.35 -25.53
C MET A 259 -12.58 11.40 -26.40
N ARG A 260 -11.80 12.13 -27.23
CA ARG A 260 -12.36 13.05 -28.23
C ARG A 260 -13.24 12.34 -29.27
N MET A 261 -12.85 11.15 -29.74
CA MET A 261 -13.69 10.35 -30.64
C MET A 261 -15.03 9.95 -30.00
N PHE A 262 -15.08 9.80 -28.68
CA PHE A 262 -16.32 9.52 -27.95
C PHE A 262 -17.18 10.75 -27.71
N GLY A 263 -16.74 11.95 -28.11
CA GLY A 263 -17.40 13.22 -27.80
C GLY A 263 -17.07 13.76 -26.41
N LEU A 264 -16.11 13.17 -25.70
CA LEU A 264 -15.67 13.57 -24.37
C LEU A 264 -14.38 14.40 -24.49
N SER A 265 -14.55 15.69 -24.80
CA SER A 265 -13.45 16.63 -25.04
C SER A 265 -13.20 17.60 -23.90
N ASP A 266 -13.95 17.48 -22.80
CA ASP A 266 -13.74 18.28 -21.58
C ASP A 266 -12.33 18.09 -21.02
N ASN A 267 -11.77 19.15 -20.44
CA ASN A 267 -10.45 19.11 -19.82
C ASN A 267 -10.48 18.30 -18.51
N LEU A 268 -9.58 17.32 -18.39
CA LEU A 268 -9.45 16.48 -17.19
C LEU A 268 -8.46 17.04 -16.14
N GLY A 269 -7.93 18.23 -16.36
CA GLY A 269 -6.96 18.92 -15.52
C GLY A 269 -5.54 18.39 -15.66
N ASP A 270 -5.17 17.79 -16.81
CA ASP A 270 -3.85 17.17 -16.99
C ASP A 270 -3.31 17.35 -18.42
N ILE A 271 -2.33 18.25 -18.55
CA ILE A 271 -1.76 18.61 -19.86
C ILE A 271 -0.91 17.49 -20.46
N ALA A 272 -0.31 16.63 -19.64
CA ALA A 272 0.47 15.50 -20.13
C ALA A 272 -0.44 14.48 -20.81
N TYR A 273 -1.60 14.18 -20.20
CA TYR A 273 -2.61 13.32 -20.82
C TYR A 273 -3.11 13.87 -22.17
N GLU A 274 -3.40 15.17 -22.24
CA GLU A 274 -3.87 15.82 -23.48
C GLU A 274 -2.81 15.80 -24.59
N LYS A 275 -1.53 15.98 -24.21
CA LYS A 275 -0.37 15.99 -25.11
C LYS A 275 -0.03 14.58 -25.62
N GLY A 276 -0.28 13.54 -24.83
CA GLY A 276 0.09 12.16 -25.14
C GLY A 276 1.57 11.87 -24.88
N GLN A 277 1.88 10.65 -24.45
CA GLN A 277 3.21 10.30 -23.95
C GLN A 277 4.28 10.34 -25.03
N GLN A 278 3.95 10.09 -26.31
CA GLN A 278 4.93 10.18 -27.39
C GLN A 278 5.59 11.56 -27.43
N GLN A 279 4.80 12.65 -27.40
CA GLN A 279 5.34 14.01 -27.38
C GLN A 279 5.90 14.39 -26.01
N ASP A 280 5.32 13.85 -24.93
CA ASP A 280 5.78 14.13 -23.57
C ASP A 280 7.10 13.45 -23.20
N SER A 281 7.45 12.37 -23.90
CA SER A 281 8.66 11.57 -23.64
C SER A 281 9.97 12.37 -23.73
N LYS A 282 9.98 13.47 -24.47
CA LYS A 282 11.10 14.41 -24.49
C LYS A 282 11.39 14.99 -23.10
N GLU A 283 10.35 15.35 -22.37
CA GLU A 283 10.45 15.93 -21.03
C GLU A 283 10.78 14.83 -20.00
N LEU A 284 10.30 13.60 -20.22
CA LEU A 284 10.68 12.42 -19.43
C LEU A 284 12.16 12.04 -19.58
N GLY A 285 12.87 12.60 -20.57
CA GLY A 285 14.28 12.33 -20.86
C GLY A 285 14.51 11.15 -21.81
N ASP A 286 13.50 10.66 -22.53
CA ASP A 286 13.70 9.57 -23.48
C ASP A 286 14.62 10.00 -24.62
N ALA A 287 15.44 9.08 -25.11
CA ALA A 287 16.20 9.27 -26.33
C ALA A 287 15.26 9.44 -27.54
N GLY A 288 15.64 10.29 -28.49
CA GLY A 288 14.83 10.55 -29.68
C GLY A 288 15.40 11.65 -30.56
N THR A 289 14.62 12.06 -31.56
CA THR A 289 15.03 13.08 -32.53
C THR A 289 14.00 14.20 -32.62
N GLN A 290 14.47 15.44 -32.59
CA GLN A 290 13.66 16.63 -32.82
C GLN A 290 13.73 17.03 -34.30
N ARG A 291 12.58 17.20 -34.96
CA ARG A 291 12.48 17.75 -36.33
C ARG A 291 11.50 18.93 -36.35
N GLY A 292 12.04 20.16 -36.38
CA GLY A 292 11.22 21.36 -36.21
C GLY A 292 10.54 21.34 -34.83
N ASN A 293 9.22 21.44 -34.81
CA ASN A 293 8.44 21.38 -33.57
C ASN A 293 7.96 19.97 -33.19
N PHE A 294 8.29 18.95 -33.98
CA PHE A 294 7.85 17.58 -33.75
C PHE A 294 8.94 16.73 -33.10
N TRP A 295 8.61 16.09 -31.98
CA TRP A 295 9.48 15.15 -31.29
C TRP A 295 9.13 13.71 -31.69
N THR A 296 10.16 12.90 -31.99
CA THR A 296 10.01 11.48 -32.29
C THR A 296 10.91 10.66 -31.36
N PRO A 297 10.36 9.93 -30.37
CA PRO A 297 11.18 9.11 -29.48
C PRO A 297 11.77 7.88 -30.18
N SER A 298 12.84 7.33 -29.63
CA SER A 298 13.51 6.10 -30.08
C SER A 298 12.77 4.81 -29.69
N TRP A 299 11.44 4.87 -29.68
CA TRP A 299 10.54 3.77 -29.35
C TRP A 299 10.37 2.76 -30.49
N ASP A 300 9.77 1.62 -30.17
CA ASP A 300 9.35 0.62 -31.15
C ASP A 300 8.30 1.19 -32.10
N GLY A 301 8.27 0.69 -33.34
CA GLY A 301 7.39 1.19 -34.39
C GLY A 301 5.91 1.24 -33.99
N ALA A 302 5.42 0.20 -33.30
CA ALA A 302 4.02 0.12 -32.88
C ALA A 302 3.61 1.22 -31.89
N PHE A 303 4.53 1.69 -31.04
CA PHE A 303 4.27 2.79 -30.10
C PHE A 303 4.42 4.18 -30.73
N LYS A 304 4.71 4.25 -32.04
CA LYS A 304 4.69 5.47 -32.84
C LYS A 304 3.41 5.60 -33.67
N GLU A 305 2.54 4.60 -33.63
CA GLU A 305 1.21 4.66 -34.23
C GLU A 305 0.20 5.32 -33.28
N ASP A 306 -0.96 5.72 -33.82
CA ASP A 306 -2.08 6.18 -33.01
C ASP A 306 -2.66 5.03 -32.18
N ILE A 307 -2.57 5.16 -30.86
CA ILE A 307 -3.20 4.25 -29.90
C ILE A 307 -4.47 4.91 -29.38
N HIS A 308 -5.59 4.19 -29.41
CA HIS A 308 -6.87 4.68 -28.88
C HIS A 308 -7.17 4.10 -27.50
N GLY A 309 -6.72 2.89 -27.22
CA GLY A 309 -6.93 2.28 -25.92
C GLY A 309 -6.08 1.06 -25.68
N ILE A 310 -6.24 0.51 -24.48
CA ILE A 310 -5.57 -0.69 -24.00
C ILE A 310 -6.56 -1.54 -23.22
N PHE A 311 -6.52 -2.85 -23.42
CA PHE A 311 -7.07 -3.82 -22.48
C PHE A 311 -5.95 -4.41 -21.62
N LEU A 312 -6.15 -4.39 -20.30
CA LEU A 312 -5.36 -5.17 -19.36
C LEU A 312 -6.09 -6.49 -19.13
N ILE A 313 -5.45 -7.60 -19.49
CA ILE A 313 -6.04 -8.93 -19.40
C ILE A 313 -5.14 -9.77 -18.52
N VAL A 314 -5.54 -9.96 -17.26
CA VAL A 314 -4.79 -10.76 -16.29
C VAL A 314 -5.42 -12.12 -16.09
N ALA A 315 -4.60 -13.12 -15.82
CA ALA A 315 -5.07 -14.44 -15.47
C ALA A 315 -4.09 -15.18 -14.55
N TYR A 316 -4.53 -16.33 -14.06
CA TYR A 316 -3.65 -17.30 -13.40
C TYR A 316 -3.08 -18.33 -14.38
N ASN A 317 -3.75 -18.53 -15.52
CA ASN A 317 -3.37 -19.46 -16.57
C ASN A 317 -3.48 -18.78 -17.95
N ASN A 318 -2.48 -18.98 -18.80
CA ASN A 318 -2.41 -18.36 -20.12
C ASN A 318 -3.54 -18.84 -21.03
N ASP A 319 -4.02 -20.08 -20.88
CA ASP A 319 -5.12 -20.60 -21.69
C ASP A 319 -6.42 -19.82 -21.45
N VAL A 320 -6.66 -19.40 -20.20
CA VAL A 320 -7.83 -18.58 -19.83
C VAL A 320 -7.72 -17.19 -20.48
N ALA A 321 -6.55 -16.55 -20.37
CA ALA A 321 -6.30 -15.25 -21.00
C ALA A 321 -6.38 -15.32 -22.53
N GLN A 322 -5.75 -16.32 -23.15
CA GLN A 322 -5.71 -16.46 -24.60
C GLN A 322 -7.09 -16.75 -25.17
N LYS A 323 -7.88 -17.62 -24.52
CA LYS A 323 -9.28 -17.85 -24.89
C LYS A 323 -10.09 -16.55 -24.84
N PHE A 324 -9.93 -15.74 -23.79
CA PHE A 324 -10.61 -14.45 -23.70
C PHE A 324 -10.17 -13.49 -24.82
N ILE A 325 -8.88 -13.44 -25.14
CA ILE A 325 -8.37 -12.64 -26.27
C ILE A 325 -8.98 -13.08 -27.59
N ASP A 326 -9.09 -14.38 -27.83
CA ASP A 326 -9.68 -14.92 -29.07
C ASP A 326 -11.17 -14.56 -29.16
N GLU A 327 -11.90 -14.67 -28.04
CA GLU A 327 -13.31 -14.25 -27.94
C GLU A 327 -13.48 -12.73 -28.13
N LEU A 328 -12.57 -11.92 -27.57
CA LEU A 328 -12.54 -10.47 -27.71
C LEU A 328 -12.31 -10.06 -29.17
N GLU A 329 -11.28 -10.64 -29.81
CA GLU A 329 -10.98 -10.39 -31.23
C GLU A 329 -12.14 -10.85 -32.13
N ALA A 330 -12.78 -11.97 -31.81
CA ALA A 330 -13.96 -12.44 -32.53
C ALA A 330 -15.16 -11.50 -32.36
N ALA A 331 -15.41 -11.00 -31.14
CA ALA A 331 -16.51 -10.10 -30.86
C ALA A 331 -16.42 -8.77 -31.61
N PHE A 332 -15.21 -8.25 -31.85
CA PHE A 332 -15.00 -7.01 -32.61
C PHE A 332 -15.05 -7.20 -34.14
N LYS A 333 -15.10 -8.43 -34.65
CA LYS A 333 -15.32 -8.67 -36.09
C LYS A 333 -16.77 -8.39 -36.47
N TYR A 334 -16.95 -7.58 -37.51
CA TYR A 334 -18.27 -7.33 -38.12
C TYR A 334 -18.38 -7.88 -39.55
N THR A 335 -17.27 -8.32 -40.13
CA THR A 335 -17.21 -9.21 -41.29
C THR A 335 -16.07 -10.21 -41.10
N PRO A 336 -15.94 -11.27 -41.93
CA PRO A 336 -14.81 -12.19 -41.84
C PRO A 336 -13.43 -11.53 -41.97
N SER A 337 -13.33 -10.38 -42.63
CA SER A 337 -12.08 -9.66 -42.91
C SER A 337 -11.95 -8.29 -42.25
N ARG A 338 -12.98 -7.81 -41.53
CA ARG A 338 -12.98 -6.49 -40.90
C ARG A 338 -13.34 -6.55 -39.42
N SER A 339 -12.52 -5.87 -38.63
CA SER A 339 -12.68 -5.68 -37.18
C SER A 339 -12.91 -4.20 -36.86
N ALA A 340 -13.66 -3.93 -35.80
CA ALA A 340 -13.90 -2.60 -35.24
C ALA A 340 -12.73 -2.07 -34.39
N ILE A 341 -11.76 -2.94 -34.08
CA ILE A 341 -10.45 -2.57 -33.53
C ILE A 341 -9.33 -3.17 -34.38
N HIS A 342 -8.22 -2.44 -34.45
CA HIS A 342 -6.94 -2.90 -34.97
C HIS A 342 -5.98 -3.11 -33.79
N LYS A 343 -5.41 -4.31 -33.66
CA LYS A 343 -4.37 -4.61 -32.68
C LYS A 343 -3.07 -3.91 -33.08
N VAL A 344 -2.65 -2.92 -32.30
CA VAL A 344 -1.39 -2.19 -32.53
C VAL A 344 -0.22 -3.02 -32.03
N VAL A 345 -0.27 -3.42 -30.75
CA VAL A 345 0.74 -4.31 -30.15
C VAL A 345 0.11 -5.09 -28.99
N LYS A 346 0.59 -6.32 -28.77
CA LYS A 346 0.28 -7.12 -27.58
C LYS A 346 1.58 -7.46 -26.87
N ILE A 347 1.71 -7.07 -25.61
CA ILE A 347 2.83 -7.46 -24.76
C ILE A 347 2.34 -8.56 -23.81
N HIS A 348 3.05 -9.67 -23.76
CA HIS A 348 2.81 -10.74 -22.81
C HIS A 348 3.79 -10.62 -21.65
N GLY A 349 3.28 -10.26 -20.48
CA GLY A 349 4.02 -10.17 -19.25
C GLY A 349 3.77 -11.37 -18.34
N PHE A 350 4.82 -11.83 -17.67
CA PHE A 350 4.81 -12.97 -16.76
C PHE A 350 5.91 -12.79 -15.71
N PRO A 351 5.73 -13.33 -14.49
CA PRO A 351 6.78 -13.34 -13.48
C PRO A 351 7.95 -14.19 -13.97
N ARG A 352 9.14 -13.87 -13.48
CA ARG A 352 10.32 -14.69 -13.75
C ARG A 352 10.16 -16.09 -13.12
N PRO A 353 10.91 -17.11 -13.57
CA PRO A 353 10.87 -18.42 -12.94
C PRO A 353 11.33 -18.37 -11.47
N GLU A 354 10.79 -19.26 -10.63
CA GLU A 354 11.28 -19.43 -9.25
C GLU A 354 12.81 -19.67 -9.22
N PRO A 355 13.54 -19.08 -8.27
CA PRO A 355 13.07 -18.33 -7.10
C PRO A 355 12.88 -16.82 -7.33
N GLU A 356 12.91 -16.36 -8.58
CA GLU A 356 12.93 -14.94 -8.96
C GLU A 356 11.52 -14.39 -9.30
N ASP A 357 10.46 -15.13 -8.97
CA ASP A 357 9.05 -14.85 -9.31
C ASP A 357 8.55 -13.46 -8.83
N ARG A 358 9.21 -12.91 -7.80
CA ARG A 358 8.90 -11.60 -7.21
C ARG A 358 9.85 -10.48 -7.63
N ASN A 359 10.81 -10.79 -8.48
CA ASN A 359 11.91 -9.90 -8.84
C ASN A 359 11.74 -9.38 -10.27
N ASP A 360 12.31 -8.20 -10.53
CA ASP A 360 12.53 -7.74 -11.90
C ASP A 360 13.70 -8.50 -12.56
N HIS A 361 13.99 -8.16 -13.81
CA HIS A 361 15.08 -8.78 -14.57
C HIS A 361 16.49 -8.43 -14.05
N PHE A 362 16.64 -7.39 -13.23
CA PHE A 362 17.89 -7.12 -12.52
C PHE A 362 18.02 -7.93 -11.21
N GLY A 363 16.99 -8.69 -10.84
CA GLY A 363 16.95 -9.53 -9.65
C GLY A 363 16.48 -8.83 -8.38
N TYR A 364 15.85 -7.65 -8.46
CA TYR A 364 15.38 -6.91 -7.29
C TYR A 364 13.90 -7.13 -7.01
N ARG A 365 13.59 -7.50 -5.78
CA ARG A 365 12.21 -7.72 -5.32
C ARG A 365 11.37 -6.44 -5.37
N GLY A 366 10.22 -6.51 -6.05
CA GLY A 366 9.28 -5.40 -6.21
C GLY A 366 8.05 -5.44 -5.29
N GLY A 367 7.10 -4.53 -5.55
CA GLY A 367 5.71 -4.61 -5.07
C GLY A 367 5.42 -4.24 -3.60
N MET A 368 6.43 -3.98 -2.76
CA MET A 368 6.23 -3.79 -1.31
C MET A 368 5.75 -2.38 -0.91
N SER A 369 6.28 -1.34 -1.56
CA SER A 369 6.04 0.07 -1.19
C SER A 369 5.06 0.73 -2.16
N ASN A 370 3.78 0.37 -2.03
CA ASN A 370 2.67 1.02 -2.74
C ASN A 370 1.84 1.84 -1.73
N PRO A 371 1.35 3.03 -2.11
CA PRO A 371 0.48 3.82 -1.24
C PRO A 371 -0.84 3.08 -0.98
N GLN A 372 -1.41 3.22 0.22
CA GLN A 372 -2.54 2.44 0.72
C GLN A 372 -3.75 3.34 0.99
N VAL A 373 -4.95 2.80 0.78
CA VAL A 373 -6.23 3.45 1.08
C VAL A 373 -7.03 2.55 2.02
N ALA A 374 -7.35 3.07 3.20
CA ALA A 374 -8.12 2.34 4.20
C ALA A 374 -9.50 1.92 3.66
N GLY A 375 -9.91 0.69 3.94
CA GLY A 375 -11.17 0.12 3.47
C GLY A 375 -11.17 -0.33 2.00
N VAL A 376 -10.07 -0.12 1.26
CA VAL A 376 -9.93 -0.59 -0.13
C VAL A 376 -8.73 -1.49 -0.30
N THR A 377 -7.53 -1.02 0.08
CA THR A 377 -6.29 -1.78 -0.13
C THR A 377 -5.94 -2.64 1.08
N PHE A 378 -6.54 -2.34 2.22
CA PHE A 378 -6.54 -3.15 3.43
C PHE A 378 -7.84 -2.86 4.22
N LYS A 379 -8.30 -3.85 4.99
CA LYS A 379 -9.44 -3.68 5.91
C LYS A 379 -8.94 -3.25 7.29
N ASP A 380 -8.23 -4.13 7.98
CA ASP A 380 -7.81 -3.90 9.37
C ASP A 380 -6.33 -3.53 9.47
N LYS A 381 -5.46 -4.28 8.79
CA LYS A 381 -4.01 -4.13 8.88
C LYS A 381 -3.38 -4.02 7.50
N MET A 382 -2.52 -3.02 7.32
CA MET A 382 -1.66 -2.94 6.13
C MET A 382 -0.68 -4.11 6.11
N ARG A 383 -0.52 -4.73 4.94
CA ARG A 383 0.47 -5.80 4.75
C ARG A 383 1.88 -5.33 5.08
N TYR A 384 2.28 -4.16 4.56
CA TYR A 384 3.61 -3.58 4.73
C TYR A 384 3.54 -2.26 5.50
N PRO A 385 3.74 -2.24 6.83
CA PRO A 385 3.92 -1.01 7.60
C PRO A 385 5.04 -0.13 7.03
N GLY A 386 4.86 1.19 7.14
CA GLY A 386 5.71 2.19 6.47
C GLY A 386 5.30 2.51 5.03
N SER A 387 4.28 1.82 4.48
CA SER A 387 3.62 2.26 3.25
C SER A 387 2.83 3.56 3.49
N PRO A 388 2.85 4.54 2.57
CA PRO A 388 2.09 5.78 2.72
C PRO A 388 0.58 5.50 2.81
N LEU A 389 -0.09 6.03 3.83
CA LEU A 389 -1.55 6.07 3.89
C LEU A 389 -2.02 7.34 3.20
N ILE A 390 -2.87 7.22 2.18
CA ILE A 390 -3.29 8.33 1.34
C ILE A 390 -4.82 8.43 1.27
N PRO A 391 -5.36 9.65 1.05
CA PRO A 391 -6.75 9.81 0.63
C PRO A 391 -7.00 9.16 -0.75
N MET A 392 -8.22 8.68 -0.98
CA MET A 392 -8.61 8.02 -2.24
C MET A 392 -8.38 8.89 -3.47
N GLY A 393 -8.59 10.21 -3.35
CA GLY A 393 -8.44 11.22 -4.39
C GLY A 393 -7.05 11.39 -4.96
N VAL A 394 -6.02 10.85 -4.28
CA VAL A 394 -4.65 10.81 -4.80
C VAL A 394 -4.53 9.87 -6.00
N ILE A 395 -5.35 8.81 -6.03
CA ILE A 395 -5.34 7.80 -7.11
C ILE A 395 -6.61 7.89 -7.97
N VAL A 396 -7.78 8.09 -7.36
CA VAL A 396 -9.09 8.02 -8.04
C VAL A 396 -9.76 9.40 -8.06
N MET A 397 -10.18 9.85 -9.24
CA MET A 397 -10.73 11.19 -9.43
C MET A 397 -12.05 11.41 -8.70
N GLY A 398 -12.28 12.64 -8.23
CA GLY A 398 -13.55 13.05 -7.62
C GLY A 398 -13.71 12.71 -6.13
N TYR A 399 -12.62 12.34 -5.44
CA TYR A 399 -12.55 12.10 -4.00
C TYR A 399 -11.58 13.08 -3.32
N ASP A 400 -11.63 13.14 -1.99
CA ASP A 400 -10.66 13.92 -1.23
C ASP A 400 -9.24 13.44 -1.49
N GLY A 401 -8.34 14.40 -1.75
CA GLY A 401 -7.02 14.13 -2.28
C GLY A 401 -6.85 14.57 -3.73
N ASP A 402 -7.93 14.57 -4.52
CA ASP A 402 -7.91 15.06 -5.91
C ASP A 402 -8.02 16.59 -5.91
N GLU A 403 -6.94 17.27 -6.29
CA GLU A 403 -6.86 18.75 -6.30
C GLU A 403 -7.68 19.40 -7.42
N ASP A 404 -8.05 18.62 -8.44
CA ASP A 404 -8.81 19.10 -9.58
C ASP A 404 -10.26 18.57 -9.59
N LYS A 405 -10.70 17.96 -8.48
CA LYS A 405 -12.04 17.33 -8.38
C LYS A 405 -13.19 18.24 -8.78
N ASP A 406 -13.09 19.54 -8.45
CA ASP A 406 -14.15 20.53 -8.71
C ASP A 406 -14.06 21.17 -10.11
N LYS A 407 -12.98 20.92 -10.84
CA LYS A 407 -12.76 21.42 -12.21
C LYS A 407 -13.09 20.37 -13.27
N ARG A 408 -13.22 19.12 -12.86
CA ARG A 408 -13.41 17.97 -13.75
C ARG A 408 -14.87 17.80 -14.15
N PRO A 409 -15.13 17.29 -15.36
CA PRO A 409 -16.48 16.92 -15.74
C PRO A 409 -16.98 15.75 -14.87
N ALA A 410 -18.30 15.70 -14.63
CA ALA A 410 -18.89 14.68 -13.76
C ALA A 410 -18.60 13.23 -14.21
N TRP A 411 -18.42 13.01 -15.52
CA TRP A 411 -18.09 11.69 -16.08
C TRP A 411 -16.66 11.21 -15.75
N ALA A 412 -15.77 12.09 -15.26
CA ALA A 412 -14.42 11.70 -14.87
C ALA A 412 -14.34 11.02 -13.50
N LYS A 413 -15.35 11.26 -12.64
CA LYS A 413 -15.40 10.69 -11.28
C LYS A 413 -15.33 9.16 -11.32
N ASP A 414 -14.68 8.59 -10.31
CA ASP A 414 -14.41 7.15 -10.16
C ASP A 414 -13.42 6.57 -11.21
N GLY A 415 -12.86 7.42 -12.07
CA GLY A 415 -11.76 7.05 -12.98
C GLY A 415 -10.39 7.38 -12.42
N ALA A 416 -9.34 7.02 -13.16
CA ALA A 416 -7.96 7.37 -12.86
C ALA A 416 -7.12 7.47 -14.14
N PHE A 417 -6.04 8.24 -14.11
CA PHE A 417 -5.04 8.16 -15.18
C PHE A 417 -4.17 6.92 -14.99
N MET A 418 -3.96 6.20 -16.07
CA MET A 418 -3.10 5.04 -16.18
C MET A 418 -1.93 5.38 -17.11
N VAL A 419 -0.72 5.24 -16.61
CA VAL A 419 0.50 5.41 -17.38
C VAL A 419 1.07 4.04 -17.67
N THR A 420 1.39 3.76 -18.94
CA THR A 420 2.18 2.58 -19.30
C THR A 420 3.56 2.97 -19.82
N ARG A 421 4.57 2.12 -19.56
CA ARG A 421 5.92 2.23 -20.14
C ARG A 421 6.48 0.83 -20.43
N LYS A 422 6.93 0.58 -21.65
CA LYS A 422 7.79 -0.57 -22.00
C LYS A 422 9.23 -0.17 -21.74
N LEU A 423 9.81 -0.69 -20.67
CA LEU A 423 11.19 -0.41 -20.27
C LEU A 423 12.03 -1.67 -20.54
N ASN A 424 12.87 -1.64 -21.58
CA ASN A 424 13.83 -2.71 -21.82
C ASN A 424 14.92 -2.64 -20.73
N ASN A 425 15.25 -3.79 -20.13
CA ASN A 425 16.32 -3.93 -19.16
C ASN A 425 17.56 -4.54 -19.82
N LEU A 426 18.67 -3.81 -19.77
CA LEU A 426 19.99 -4.22 -20.25
C LEU A 426 20.74 -4.90 -19.10
N VAL A 427 20.39 -6.17 -18.84
CA VAL A 427 20.82 -6.91 -17.64
C VAL A 427 22.31 -7.25 -17.66
N PRO A 428 22.88 -7.84 -18.74
CA PRO A 428 24.32 -8.08 -18.81
C PRO A 428 25.14 -6.81 -18.60
N GLU A 429 24.72 -5.69 -19.20
CA GLU A 429 25.40 -4.40 -19.07
C GLU A 429 25.38 -3.86 -17.63
N PHE A 430 24.28 -4.08 -16.91
CA PHE A 430 24.17 -3.72 -15.49
C PHE A 430 25.04 -4.63 -14.61
N ASP A 431 25.01 -5.94 -14.82
CA ASP A 431 25.81 -6.90 -14.05
C ASP A 431 27.32 -6.67 -14.27
N ASP A 432 27.75 -6.42 -15.51
CA ASP A 432 29.13 -6.07 -15.86
C ASP A 432 29.57 -4.78 -15.17
N PHE A 433 28.72 -3.75 -15.15
CA PHE A 433 28.98 -2.51 -14.43
C PHE A 433 29.21 -2.78 -12.94
N LEU A 434 28.35 -3.57 -12.30
CA LEU A 434 28.50 -3.91 -10.89
C LEU A 434 29.79 -4.69 -10.61
N LEU A 435 30.13 -5.67 -11.46
CA LEU A 435 31.36 -6.47 -11.33
C LEU A 435 32.63 -5.64 -11.55
N GLN A 436 32.58 -4.64 -12.41
CA GLN A 436 33.71 -3.75 -12.67
C GLN A 436 33.94 -2.74 -11.54
N HIS A 437 32.87 -2.20 -10.96
CA HIS A 437 32.93 -1.08 -10.02
C HIS A 437 32.84 -1.51 -8.55
N GLY A 438 32.07 -2.55 -8.23
CA GLY A 438 31.89 -3.06 -6.87
C GLY A 438 33.21 -3.36 -6.16
N PRO A 439 34.12 -4.17 -6.74
CA PRO A 439 35.38 -4.53 -6.09
C PRO A 439 36.34 -3.36 -5.87
N ARG A 440 36.16 -2.25 -6.60
CA ARG A 440 36.95 -1.02 -6.38
C ARG A 440 36.48 -0.26 -5.15
N ILE A 441 35.18 -0.29 -4.88
CA ILE A 441 34.54 0.39 -3.73
C ILE A 441 34.61 -0.48 -2.47
N PHE A 442 34.48 -1.79 -2.62
CA PHE A 442 34.52 -2.77 -1.53
C PHE A 442 35.62 -3.82 -1.76
N PRO A 443 36.90 -3.42 -1.72
CA PRO A 443 38.04 -4.31 -2.02
C PRO A 443 38.23 -5.43 -1.00
N GLU A 444 37.60 -5.33 0.17
CA GLU A 444 37.60 -6.35 1.21
C GLU A 444 36.63 -7.52 0.94
N LEU A 445 35.68 -7.34 0.02
CA LEU A 445 34.68 -8.35 -0.33
C LEU A 445 35.11 -9.15 -1.56
N LYS A 446 34.54 -10.35 -1.72
CA LYS A 446 34.71 -11.08 -2.99
C LYS A 446 34.06 -10.30 -4.13
N PRO A 447 34.51 -10.47 -5.39
CA PRO A 447 34.01 -9.66 -6.49
C PRO A 447 32.49 -9.63 -6.64
N GLN A 448 31.82 -10.78 -6.53
CA GLN A 448 30.36 -10.85 -6.61
C GLN A 448 29.66 -10.21 -5.40
N GLU A 449 30.18 -10.42 -4.19
CA GLU A 449 29.63 -9.82 -2.97
C GLU A 449 29.75 -8.28 -3.00
N ALA A 450 30.86 -7.77 -3.54
CA ALA A 450 31.10 -6.35 -3.76
C ALA A 450 30.14 -5.76 -4.82
N ALA A 451 29.91 -6.50 -5.92
CA ALA A 451 28.95 -6.15 -6.96
C ALA A 451 27.51 -6.10 -6.41
N ASP A 452 27.10 -7.12 -5.64
CA ASP A 452 25.79 -7.18 -5.01
C ASP A 452 25.58 -6.03 -4.00
N LYS A 453 26.62 -5.68 -3.22
CA LYS A 453 26.58 -4.53 -2.29
C LYS A 453 26.44 -3.21 -3.05
N LEU A 454 27.18 -3.02 -4.15
CA LEU A 454 27.03 -1.82 -4.98
C LEU A 454 25.60 -1.75 -5.56
N GLY A 455 25.12 -2.83 -6.15
CA GLY A 455 23.76 -2.89 -6.71
C GLY A 455 22.68 -2.60 -5.66
N ALA A 456 22.83 -3.13 -4.45
CA ALA A 456 21.94 -2.84 -3.34
C ALA A 456 21.91 -1.34 -2.97
N ARG A 457 23.05 -0.66 -3.07
CA ARG A 457 23.14 0.80 -2.85
C ARG A 457 22.53 1.60 -3.99
N LEU A 458 22.66 1.15 -5.25
CA LEU A 458 22.01 1.80 -6.40
C LEU A 458 20.48 1.69 -6.32
N PHE A 459 19.96 0.51 -5.97
CA PHE A 459 18.51 0.31 -5.81
C PHE A 459 17.96 0.84 -4.49
N GLY A 460 18.77 0.91 -3.45
CA GLY A 460 18.36 1.16 -2.06
C GLY A 460 17.86 -0.10 -1.33
N ARG A 461 17.84 -1.26 -1.99
CA ARG A 461 17.50 -2.56 -1.40
C ARG A 461 18.40 -3.64 -1.97
N TRP A 462 18.71 -4.65 -1.17
CA TRP A 462 19.29 -5.90 -1.64
C TRP A 462 18.30 -6.66 -2.53
N LYS A 463 18.80 -7.55 -3.40
CA LYS A 463 17.99 -8.37 -4.33
C LYS A 463 16.80 -9.08 -3.64
N ASN A 464 17.01 -9.61 -2.42
CA ASN A 464 15.95 -10.27 -1.64
C ASN A 464 14.86 -9.33 -1.07
N GLY A 465 15.03 -8.01 -1.23
CA GLY A 465 14.12 -6.96 -0.76
C GLY A 465 14.54 -6.26 0.54
N THR A 466 15.62 -6.69 1.21
CA THR A 466 16.12 -6.04 2.44
C THR A 466 16.47 -4.57 2.16
N PRO A 467 15.88 -3.58 2.85
CA PRO A 467 16.26 -2.18 2.67
C PRO A 467 17.64 -1.89 3.24
N THR A 468 18.48 -1.22 2.44
CA THR A 468 19.82 -0.77 2.86
C THR A 468 19.77 0.19 4.05
N GLU A 469 18.65 0.89 4.26
CA GLU A 469 18.42 1.70 5.45
C GLU A 469 18.42 0.89 6.75
N LEU A 470 17.94 -0.36 6.72
CA LEU A 470 17.88 -1.23 7.92
C LEU A 470 19.06 -2.18 8.02
N SER A 471 19.56 -2.67 6.88
CA SER A 471 20.77 -3.50 6.81
C SER A 471 21.68 -3.01 5.68
N PRO A 472 22.58 -2.04 5.97
CA PRO A 472 23.40 -1.39 4.93
C PRO A 472 24.53 -2.27 4.41
N ASP A 473 24.98 -3.25 5.20
CA ASP A 473 26.21 -3.98 4.92
C ASP A 473 26.00 -5.39 4.35
N HIS A 474 24.81 -5.97 4.50
CA HIS A 474 24.49 -7.31 4.03
C HIS A 474 22.98 -7.50 3.80
N ASN A 475 22.62 -8.46 2.96
CA ASN A 475 21.23 -8.90 2.86
C ASN A 475 20.80 -9.57 4.18
N ASP A 476 19.57 -9.32 4.64
CA ASP A 476 19.05 -9.86 5.90
C ASP A 476 17.77 -10.65 5.61
N PRO A 477 17.86 -12.00 5.53
CA PRO A 477 16.69 -12.85 5.28
C PRO A 477 15.58 -12.73 6.32
N ASP A 478 15.89 -12.35 7.57
CA ASP A 478 14.90 -12.18 8.63
C ASP A 478 14.09 -10.90 8.41
N ILE A 479 14.73 -9.82 7.96
CA ILE A 479 14.02 -8.63 7.48
C ILE A 479 13.23 -8.93 6.20
N ALA A 480 13.83 -9.65 5.24
CA ALA A 480 13.21 -9.92 3.94
C ALA A 480 11.95 -10.78 4.02
N LYS A 481 11.81 -11.60 5.07
CA LYS A 481 10.63 -12.46 5.29
C LYS A 481 9.59 -11.83 6.22
N ASP A 482 9.92 -10.74 6.90
CA ASP A 482 9.01 -10.05 7.83
C ASP A 482 8.33 -8.85 7.16
N ASP A 483 7.08 -9.06 6.76
CA ASP A 483 6.22 -8.03 6.18
C ASP A 483 6.09 -6.78 7.10
N ASN A 484 6.27 -6.90 8.43
CA ASN A 484 6.24 -5.76 9.37
C ASN A 484 7.52 -4.91 9.39
N ARG A 485 8.65 -5.44 8.90
CA ARG A 485 9.97 -4.77 8.92
C ARG A 485 10.42 -4.31 7.55
N ILE A 486 10.13 -5.08 6.50
CA ILE A 486 10.70 -4.90 5.16
C ILE A 486 10.46 -3.51 4.54
N ASN A 487 9.41 -2.80 4.96
CA ASN A 487 9.12 -1.44 4.49
C ASN A 487 9.06 -0.38 5.60
N ASN A 488 9.30 -0.75 6.86
CA ASN A 488 9.05 0.11 8.02
C ASN A 488 10.29 0.93 8.42
N PHE A 489 10.59 1.97 7.63
CA PHE A 489 11.70 2.90 7.87
C PHE A 489 11.38 4.28 7.27
N THR A 490 12.17 5.31 7.56
CA THR A 490 11.90 6.69 7.08
C THR A 490 13.14 7.46 6.58
N PHE A 491 14.29 6.79 6.47
CA PHE A 491 15.61 7.39 6.21
C PHE A 491 16.11 8.30 7.34
N ASP A 492 17.05 7.78 8.12
CA ASP A 492 17.68 8.50 9.22
C ASP A 492 18.60 9.62 8.69
N GLN A 493 18.15 10.87 8.84
CA GLN A 493 18.87 12.05 8.34
C GLN A 493 20.27 12.21 8.98
N SER A 494 20.49 11.66 10.18
CA SER A 494 21.80 11.72 10.85
C SER A 494 22.84 10.82 10.19
N LYS A 495 22.42 9.90 9.30
CA LYS A 495 23.30 8.93 8.64
C LYS A 495 23.76 9.36 7.26
N GLY A 496 23.33 10.51 6.75
CA GLY A 496 23.73 10.99 5.43
C GLY A 496 23.47 9.94 4.34
N GLN A 497 24.55 9.55 3.64
CA GLN A 497 24.53 8.52 2.60
C GLN A 497 25.14 7.18 3.03
N SER A 498 25.72 7.09 4.24
CA SER A 498 26.39 5.88 4.74
C SER A 498 25.52 4.62 4.64
N ARG A 499 24.23 4.72 5.00
CA ARG A 499 23.28 3.59 4.91
C ARG A 499 22.69 3.42 3.52
N CYS A 500 22.12 4.49 2.99
CA CYS A 500 21.38 4.49 1.73
C CYS A 500 21.71 5.78 0.96
N PRO A 501 22.25 5.73 -0.28
CA PRO A 501 22.56 6.93 -1.05
C PRO A 501 21.31 7.78 -1.30
N PHE A 502 21.45 9.11 -1.30
CA PHE A 502 20.34 10.03 -1.58
C PHE A 502 19.72 9.78 -2.97
N ALA A 503 20.57 9.46 -3.95
CA ALA A 503 20.17 9.17 -5.33
C ALA A 503 19.76 7.70 -5.57
N SER A 504 19.75 6.83 -4.55
CA SER A 504 19.30 5.45 -4.74
C SER A 504 17.85 5.40 -5.22
N HIS A 505 17.52 4.41 -6.06
CA HIS A 505 16.23 4.32 -6.74
C HIS A 505 15.04 4.40 -5.78
N MET A 506 15.09 3.62 -4.69
CA MET A 506 14.04 3.62 -3.67
C MET A 506 13.90 4.97 -2.95
N ARG A 507 15.00 5.71 -2.73
CA ARG A 507 15.01 6.98 -1.99
C ARG A 507 14.58 8.15 -2.87
N LYS A 508 14.96 8.14 -4.15
CA LYS A 508 14.43 9.04 -5.18
C LYS A 508 12.94 8.85 -5.42
N SER A 509 12.49 7.60 -5.55
CA SER A 509 11.09 7.27 -5.88
C SER A 509 10.10 7.53 -4.75
N ASN A 510 10.55 7.47 -3.49
CA ASN A 510 9.77 7.88 -2.33
C ASN A 510 10.73 8.44 -1.27
N PRO A 511 10.90 9.76 -1.20
CA PRO A 511 11.88 10.41 -0.31
C PRO A 511 11.58 10.29 1.18
N ARG A 512 10.36 9.89 1.59
CA ARG A 512 9.94 9.82 3.00
C ARG A 512 10.32 11.09 3.78
N ASN A 513 11.18 11.00 4.80
CA ASN A 513 11.59 12.14 5.61
C ASN A 513 12.69 13.01 4.98
N ASP A 514 13.16 12.73 3.77
CA ASP A 514 14.08 13.63 3.06
C ASP A 514 13.41 14.90 2.55
N VAL A 515 12.08 14.91 2.48
CA VAL A 515 11.29 16.06 2.08
C VAL A 515 10.40 16.53 3.23
N SER A 516 10.00 17.79 3.20
CA SER A 516 9.12 18.34 4.22
C SER A 516 7.77 17.61 4.23
N PRO A 517 7.04 17.59 5.37
CA PRO A 517 5.67 17.08 5.39
C PRO A 517 4.75 17.76 4.37
N VAL A 518 5.01 19.03 4.03
CA VAL A 518 4.27 19.76 2.99
C VAL A 518 4.56 19.18 1.61
N GLU A 519 5.82 18.91 1.31
CA GLU A 519 6.23 18.28 0.05
C GLU A 519 5.66 16.85 -0.07
N SER A 520 5.69 16.09 1.02
CA SER A 520 5.05 14.78 1.11
C SER A 520 3.52 14.86 0.93
N ALA A 521 2.91 15.99 1.32
CA ALA A 521 1.48 16.24 1.19
C ALA A 521 1.04 16.73 -0.20
N PHE A 522 1.95 17.04 -1.13
CA PHE A 522 1.62 17.28 -2.56
C PHE A 522 1.28 15.99 -3.33
N LYS A 523 1.22 14.85 -2.62
CA LYS A 523 0.64 13.58 -3.10
C LYS A 523 1.31 13.05 -4.37
N HIS A 524 2.64 13.15 -4.44
CA HIS A 524 3.48 12.54 -5.47
C HIS A 524 3.53 11.01 -5.32
N PHE A 525 2.36 10.38 -5.36
CA PHE A 525 2.16 8.96 -5.17
C PHE A 525 1.51 8.36 -6.40
N VAL A 526 2.09 7.25 -6.84
CA VAL A 526 1.54 6.41 -7.89
C VAL A 526 1.38 5.01 -7.34
N ARG A 527 0.33 4.31 -7.78
CA ARG A 527 0.18 2.89 -7.47
C ARG A 527 0.67 2.06 -8.65
N ARG A 528 1.67 1.20 -8.43
CA ARG A 528 2.39 0.46 -9.48
C ARG A 528 1.93 -0.98 -9.56
N HIS A 529 1.47 -1.40 -10.74
CA HIS A 529 1.02 -2.76 -11.07
C HIS A 529 1.84 -3.33 -12.22
N ASN A 530 3.16 -3.20 -12.13
CA ASN A 530 4.11 -3.59 -13.17
C ASN A 530 4.13 -5.10 -13.40
N MET A 531 4.58 -5.53 -14.58
CA MET A 531 4.80 -6.94 -14.92
C MET A 531 6.07 -7.10 -15.76
N PRO A 532 6.99 -8.02 -15.39
CA PRO A 532 8.13 -8.35 -16.26
C PRO A 532 7.68 -8.96 -17.60
N TYR A 533 8.52 -8.84 -18.63
CA TYR A 533 8.34 -9.52 -19.92
C TYR A 533 9.68 -9.97 -20.50
N GLY A 534 9.62 -10.85 -21.48
CA GLY A 534 10.80 -11.36 -22.18
C GLY A 534 11.48 -12.52 -21.43
N PRO A 535 12.41 -13.20 -22.10
CA PRO A 535 13.08 -14.38 -21.55
C PRO A 535 14.09 -14.02 -20.47
N GLU A 536 14.52 -15.01 -19.69
CA GLU A 536 15.71 -14.91 -18.84
C GLU A 536 16.98 -14.65 -19.69
N ILE A 537 18.07 -14.28 -19.02
CA ILE A 537 19.38 -14.13 -19.68
C ILE A 537 19.89 -15.49 -20.20
N THR A 538 20.39 -15.53 -21.43
CA THR A 538 21.01 -16.74 -21.98
C THR A 538 22.49 -16.83 -21.61
N ASP A 539 23.10 -18.01 -21.78
CA ASP A 539 24.55 -18.16 -21.55
C ASP A 539 25.37 -17.35 -22.57
N GLU A 540 24.87 -17.19 -23.79
CA GLU A 540 25.48 -16.32 -24.81
C GLU A 540 25.51 -14.85 -24.38
N GLU A 541 24.45 -14.36 -23.74
CA GLU A 541 24.41 -12.98 -23.23
C GLU A 541 25.33 -12.77 -22.02
N LYS A 542 25.51 -13.80 -21.18
CA LYS A 542 26.45 -13.78 -20.05
C LYS A 542 27.91 -13.77 -20.52
N ASP A 543 28.22 -14.53 -21.57
CA ASP A 543 29.58 -14.68 -22.09
C ASP A 543 29.95 -13.58 -23.11
N GLY A 544 28.95 -12.98 -23.77
CA GLY A 544 29.08 -12.06 -24.89
C GLY A 544 29.06 -10.56 -24.54
N ASN A 545 29.00 -10.21 -23.25
CA ASN A 545 28.99 -8.83 -22.73
C ASN A 545 27.94 -7.91 -23.37
N GLY A 546 26.70 -8.39 -23.55
CA GLY A 546 25.64 -7.53 -24.07
C GLY A 546 24.29 -8.20 -24.20
N THR A 547 23.24 -7.37 -24.18
CA THR A 547 21.86 -7.82 -24.40
C THR A 547 21.62 -8.21 -25.86
N ILE A 548 21.08 -9.41 -26.07
CA ILE A 548 20.68 -9.96 -27.39
C ILE A 548 19.16 -10.03 -27.50
N TYR A 549 18.47 -10.43 -26.41
CA TYR A 549 17.02 -10.59 -26.40
C TYR A 549 16.33 -9.47 -25.61
N GLU A 550 15.21 -8.98 -26.15
CA GLU A 550 14.39 -7.99 -25.44
C GLU A 550 13.73 -8.60 -24.20
N ARG A 551 14.01 -8.00 -23.06
CA ARG A 551 13.38 -8.27 -21.77
C ARG A 551 13.21 -6.99 -21.00
N GLY A 552 12.30 -6.99 -20.04
CA GLY A 552 12.32 -5.96 -19.04
C GLY A 552 11.03 -5.82 -18.26
N LEU A 553 10.64 -4.58 -17.97
CA LEU A 553 9.48 -4.28 -17.15
C LEU A 553 8.44 -3.50 -17.95
N HIS A 554 7.24 -4.03 -18.04
CA HIS A 554 6.09 -3.24 -18.47
C HIS A 554 5.50 -2.54 -17.24
N VAL A 555 5.79 -1.26 -17.11
CA VAL A 555 5.30 -0.43 -16.01
C VAL A 555 3.86 -0.06 -16.29
N VAL A 556 3.01 -0.23 -15.28
CA VAL A 556 1.66 0.30 -15.24
C VAL A 556 1.50 1.02 -13.90
N CYS A 557 1.10 2.28 -13.93
CA CYS A 557 0.80 2.98 -12.70
C CYS A 557 -0.41 3.90 -12.79
N TYR A 558 -1.09 4.03 -11.65
CA TYR A 558 -2.32 4.81 -11.51
C TYR A 558 -2.13 6.00 -10.60
N GLN A 559 -2.79 7.10 -10.97
CA GLN A 559 -2.83 8.35 -10.23
C GLN A 559 -4.04 9.19 -10.67
N SER A 560 -4.46 10.16 -9.85
CA SER A 560 -5.46 11.13 -10.27
C SER A 560 -4.87 12.26 -11.12
N SER A 561 -3.55 12.43 -11.18
CA SER A 561 -2.86 13.40 -12.05
C SER A 561 -1.48 12.89 -12.45
N ILE A 562 -1.22 12.78 -13.76
CA ILE A 562 0.06 12.37 -14.33
C ILE A 562 1.13 13.42 -14.01
N VAL A 563 0.80 14.71 -14.15
CA VAL A 563 1.73 15.82 -13.90
C VAL A 563 2.19 15.90 -12.44
N ARG A 564 1.36 15.48 -11.48
CA ARG A 564 1.73 15.40 -10.05
C ARG A 564 2.24 14.01 -9.62
N GLY A 565 1.96 12.98 -10.40
CA GLY A 565 2.35 11.59 -10.13
C GLY A 565 3.59 11.19 -10.93
N PHE A 566 3.40 10.28 -11.89
CA PHE A 566 4.47 9.70 -12.71
C PHE A 566 5.44 10.73 -13.30
N LYS A 567 4.93 11.78 -13.95
CA LYS A 567 5.78 12.77 -14.64
C LYS A 567 6.65 13.52 -13.64
N PHE A 568 6.08 13.93 -12.51
CA PHE A 568 6.83 14.60 -11.45
C PHE A 568 7.95 13.72 -10.87
N ILE A 569 7.65 12.44 -10.61
CA ILE A 569 8.66 11.50 -10.11
C ILE A 569 9.79 11.33 -11.15
N GLN A 570 9.47 11.21 -12.44
CA GLN A 570 10.48 11.07 -13.48
C GLN A 570 11.32 12.35 -13.63
N GLU A 571 10.69 13.50 -13.80
CA GLU A 571 11.38 14.75 -14.13
C GLU A 571 11.96 15.44 -12.90
N GLY A 572 11.13 15.62 -11.87
CA GLY A 572 11.47 16.36 -10.67
C GLY A 572 12.33 15.57 -9.70
N TRP A 573 12.29 14.23 -9.73
CA TRP A 573 13.06 13.40 -8.79
C TRP A 573 14.14 12.58 -9.48
N TYR A 574 13.78 11.66 -10.38
CA TYR A 574 14.76 10.77 -11.04
C TYR A 574 15.76 11.54 -11.89
N ASN A 575 15.30 12.52 -12.68
CA ASN A 575 16.12 13.28 -13.61
C ASN A 575 16.73 14.55 -12.98
N ASP A 576 16.31 14.97 -11.78
CA ASP A 576 16.90 16.14 -11.11
C ASP A 576 18.16 15.76 -10.31
N PRO A 577 19.37 16.21 -10.72
CA PRO A 577 20.60 15.92 -9.98
C PRO A 577 20.63 16.51 -8.56
N ASN A 578 19.81 17.51 -8.26
CA ASN A 578 19.80 18.20 -6.96
C ASN A 578 18.73 17.69 -6.00
N PHE A 579 17.89 16.74 -6.42
CA PHE A 579 16.89 16.12 -5.58
C PHE A 579 17.46 14.91 -4.82
N PRO A 580 17.09 14.64 -3.55
CA PRO A 580 16.22 15.44 -2.68
C PRO A 580 16.84 16.79 -2.28
N PRO A 581 16.02 17.81 -1.95
CA PRO A 581 16.51 19.15 -1.63
C PRO A 581 17.29 19.18 -0.31
N ASN A 582 18.02 20.29 -0.09
CA ASN A 582 18.71 20.61 1.16
C ASN A 582 19.74 19.56 1.62
N LYS A 583 20.39 18.88 0.68
CA LYS A 583 21.49 17.96 0.98
C LYS A 583 22.84 18.68 0.91
N PRO A 584 23.84 18.26 1.71
CA PRO A 584 25.16 18.91 1.75
C PRO A 584 26.00 18.67 0.49
N VAL A 585 25.53 17.83 -0.42
CA VAL A 585 26.18 17.40 -1.66
C VAL A 585 25.12 17.31 -2.75
N THR A 586 25.52 17.38 -4.02
CA THR A 586 24.65 17.05 -5.15
C THR A 586 24.43 15.53 -5.21
N PRO A 587 23.21 15.02 -5.00
CA PRO A 587 22.95 13.57 -5.02
C PRO A 587 23.21 12.94 -6.39
N GLY A 588 22.86 13.64 -7.46
CA GLY A 588 22.87 13.13 -8.84
C GLY A 588 21.54 12.51 -9.26
N LEU A 589 21.54 11.90 -10.44
CA LEU A 589 20.34 11.28 -11.03
C LEU A 589 20.09 9.90 -10.40
N ASP A 590 18.85 9.42 -10.53
CA ASP A 590 18.55 8.02 -10.22
C ASP A 590 19.37 7.08 -11.14
N PRO A 591 20.12 6.11 -10.58
CA PRO A 591 21.02 5.26 -11.36
C PRO A 591 20.29 4.21 -12.21
N ILE A 592 19.01 3.97 -11.97
CA ILE A 592 18.20 2.95 -12.65
C ILE A 592 17.20 3.61 -13.61
N PHE A 593 16.37 4.52 -13.12
CA PHE A 593 15.27 5.17 -13.87
C PHE A 593 15.60 6.58 -14.35
N GLY A 594 16.65 7.23 -13.84
CA GLY A 594 17.07 8.54 -14.34
C GLY A 594 17.43 8.46 -15.82
N GLN A 595 17.13 9.51 -16.56
CA GLN A 595 17.35 9.61 -18.01
C GLN A 595 18.00 10.96 -18.35
N THR A 596 18.95 10.95 -19.28
CA THR A 596 19.41 12.17 -19.97
C THR A 596 18.91 12.23 -21.41
N GLY A 597 18.62 11.06 -22.00
CA GLY A 597 18.23 10.90 -23.40
C GLY A 597 19.37 11.15 -24.38
N LYS A 598 20.59 11.30 -23.85
CA LYS A 598 21.80 11.77 -24.53
C LYS A 598 23.03 10.99 -24.10
N GLU A 599 22.84 9.81 -23.52
CA GLU A 599 23.93 8.93 -23.09
C GLU A 599 24.86 8.58 -24.26
N GLU A 600 24.30 8.40 -25.47
CA GLU A 600 25.05 8.15 -26.71
C GLU A 600 25.79 9.41 -27.23
N GLU A 601 25.41 10.60 -26.78
CA GLU A 601 26.09 11.88 -27.07
C GLU A 601 27.17 12.22 -26.04
N GLY A 602 27.40 11.34 -25.06
CA GLY A 602 28.38 11.53 -23.98
C GLY A 602 27.86 12.25 -22.74
N ASP A 603 26.56 12.57 -22.69
CA ASP A 603 25.92 13.13 -21.49
C ASP A 603 25.49 11.97 -20.58
N HIS A 604 26.30 11.68 -19.56
CA HIS A 604 26.13 10.51 -18.72
C HIS A 604 25.47 10.85 -17.39
N ARG A 605 24.60 9.94 -16.93
CA ARG A 605 24.05 9.99 -15.58
C ARG A 605 25.18 9.82 -14.57
N SER A 606 25.05 10.45 -13.41
CA SER A 606 26.00 10.28 -12.31
C SER A 606 25.31 10.40 -10.97
N MET A 607 25.92 9.82 -9.92
CA MET A 607 25.47 9.95 -8.54
C MET A 607 26.63 10.06 -7.56
N SER A 608 26.39 10.73 -6.43
CA SER A 608 27.24 10.65 -5.24
C SER A 608 26.74 9.57 -4.27
N GLY A 609 27.54 9.25 -3.25
CA GLY A 609 27.13 8.37 -2.14
C GLY A 609 27.16 6.88 -2.44
N ALA A 610 27.49 6.44 -3.65
CA ALA A 610 27.65 5.01 -3.96
C ALA A 610 28.72 4.35 -3.08
N ASN A 611 29.81 5.07 -2.78
CA ASN A 611 30.79 4.70 -1.77
C ASN A 611 30.37 5.23 -0.38
N PRO A 612 30.05 4.37 0.61
CA PRO A 612 29.62 4.81 1.94
C PRO A 612 30.74 5.47 2.77
N THR A 613 32.02 5.27 2.40
CA THR A 613 33.16 5.87 3.11
C THR A 613 33.60 7.19 2.51
N LEU A 614 33.36 7.37 1.21
CA LEU A 614 33.62 8.59 0.45
C LEU A 614 32.31 9.11 -0.14
N GLU A 615 31.42 9.61 0.72
CA GLU A 615 30.03 9.96 0.31
C GLU A 615 29.94 11.04 -0.79
N GLN A 616 31.02 11.79 -1.03
CA GLN A 616 31.09 12.82 -2.09
C GLN A 616 31.64 12.29 -3.43
N GLU A 617 32.17 11.07 -3.45
CA GLU A 617 32.72 10.46 -4.66
C GLU A 617 31.62 10.30 -5.71
N ILE A 618 31.91 10.75 -6.94
CA ILE A 618 30.98 10.69 -8.06
C ILE A 618 31.19 9.39 -8.85
N MET A 619 30.11 8.63 -8.98
CA MET A 619 30.02 7.48 -9.87
C MET A 619 29.25 7.88 -11.13
N THR A 620 29.87 7.68 -12.29
CA THR A 620 29.25 7.93 -13.60
C THR A 620 28.75 6.62 -14.21
N PHE A 621 27.60 6.67 -14.87
CA PHE A 621 26.96 5.55 -15.56
C PHE A 621 27.04 5.76 -17.08
N PRO A 622 28.10 5.27 -17.74
CA PRO A 622 28.32 5.52 -19.17
C PRO A 622 27.32 4.80 -20.07
N HIS A 623 26.71 3.72 -19.56
CA HIS A 623 25.70 2.95 -20.28
C HIS A 623 24.32 3.16 -19.67
N LYS A 624 23.29 3.07 -20.51
CA LYS A 624 21.91 2.92 -20.05
C LYS A 624 21.72 1.50 -19.51
N PHE A 625 20.99 1.36 -18.40
CA PHE A 625 20.54 0.05 -17.92
C PHE A 625 19.06 -0.17 -18.27
N ILE A 626 18.31 0.93 -18.37
CA ILE A 626 16.93 0.94 -18.83
C ILE A 626 16.85 1.73 -20.12
N ASP A 627 16.16 1.17 -21.10
CA ASP A 627 15.95 1.75 -22.42
C ASP A 627 14.44 1.83 -22.69
N PRO A 628 13.81 3.01 -22.56
CA PRO A 628 12.39 3.17 -22.83
C PRO A 628 12.05 2.93 -24.32
N ARG A 629 11.15 1.98 -24.60
CA ARG A 629 10.79 1.57 -25.96
C ARG A 629 9.32 1.76 -26.32
N GLY A 630 8.54 2.35 -25.43
CA GLY A 630 7.14 2.64 -25.71
C GLY A 630 6.35 2.94 -24.46
N GLY A 631 5.11 3.37 -24.67
CA GLY A 631 4.15 3.64 -23.61
C GLY A 631 3.11 4.63 -24.09
N GLU A 632 2.09 4.86 -23.25
CA GLU A 632 1.08 5.88 -23.49
C GLU A 632 0.37 6.26 -22.19
N TYR A 633 -0.27 7.43 -22.19
CA TYR A 633 -1.15 7.91 -21.15
C TYR A 633 -2.62 7.59 -21.48
N PHE A 634 -3.27 6.90 -20.56
CA PHE A 634 -4.66 6.50 -20.66
C PHE A 634 -5.48 7.10 -19.51
N PHE A 635 -6.76 7.31 -19.75
CA PHE A 635 -7.76 7.46 -18.72
C PHE A 635 -8.50 6.13 -18.60
N SER A 636 -8.53 5.56 -17.39
CA SER A 636 -9.35 4.40 -17.05
C SER A 636 -10.69 4.91 -16.50
N PRO A 637 -11.76 4.95 -17.32
CA PRO A 637 -13.04 5.52 -16.93
C PRO A 637 -13.79 4.64 -15.93
N SER A 638 -14.74 5.23 -15.22
CA SER A 638 -15.69 4.48 -14.39
C SER A 638 -16.63 3.60 -15.24
N ILE A 639 -17.23 2.59 -14.61
CA ILE A 639 -18.21 1.72 -15.26
C ILE A 639 -19.41 2.51 -15.79
N SER A 640 -19.85 3.52 -15.05
CA SER A 640 -20.94 4.43 -15.46
C SER A 640 -20.58 5.23 -16.70
N THR A 641 -19.34 5.72 -16.80
CA THR A 641 -18.86 6.47 -17.97
C THR A 641 -18.72 5.57 -19.19
N LEU A 642 -18.22 4.34 -18.99
CA LEU A 642 -18.19 3.32 -20.02
C LEU A 642 -19.58 3.07 -20.61
N LYS A 643 -20.58 2.85 -19.75
CA LYS A 643 -21.97 2.59 -20.17
C LYS A 643 -22.64 3.77 -20.85
N THR A 644 -22.44 4.97 -20.31
CA THR A 644 -23.23 6.16 -20.66
C THR A 644 -22.66 6.91 -21.86
N TYR A 645 -21.35 6.88 -22.08
CA TYR A 645 -20.70 7.71 -23.10
C TYR A 645 -19.88 6.91 -24.10
N ILE A 646 -19.19 5.85 -23.67
CA ILE A 646 -18.27 5.08 -24.53
C ILE A 646 -19.00 3.95 -25.27
N ALA A 647 -20.02 3.36 -24.66
CA ALA A 647 -20.83 2.29 -25.23
C ALA A 647 -22.21 2.78 -25.73
N ALA A 648 -22.48 4.08 -25.61
CA ALA A 648 -23.74 4.72 -26.01
C ALA A 648 -24.01 4.66 -27.51
#